data_AF-A0A7Y6EA13-F1
#
_entry.id   AF-A0A7Y6EA13-F1
#
_cell.length_a   1.000
_cell.length_b   1.000
_cell.length_c   1.000
_cell.angle_alpha   90.00
_cell.angle_beta   90.00
_cell.angle_gamma   90.00
#
_symmetry.space_group_name_H-M   'P 1'
#
loop_
_entity.id
_entity.type
_entity.pdbx_description
1 polymer ?
#
loop_
_entity_poly.entity_id
_entity_poly.type
_entity_poly.pdbx_seq_one_letter_code
_entity_poly.pdbx_strand_id
1 'polypeptide(L)'
;MKKKVNKSDSSRSTTTAPGGRAINYSRWLSDLYPQIADKRWVRTVFPSSHNAGVDKDATGGPAEYWVACQDRRFLYQLRDGARVLDLRLYDKSYKKTTGNHSPTTKTYYVFKFQHGNHGNRSLEDLIADLLIFFRENPGEPVILDFHTFDKGRLFAHSSLSRLLTHLKALEGVALSYKANNFTWKKIRETGRNLFITGAFGDLPEAEEDPENPDNPKNPPGWSENWISRRYLWAPITHYWSPEDSSEKGIEALVTRTMSEPPMNSIWSLSAAVYAGGPKHLNSNHPIRLKTFAAGFENASIVNVDFITRPETRSSVVDKCIELTLRRAQDTTPPVAPKNFTVEPQSLYEADKVNTVKFAWSSASDNVGVRNYRICVGDRLLYVTNQTTYTAKDLPRWNGMFRVQAEDGNGNLSPFSNEVELIQDKKPPTIPGNPRFSLFGLPVIRLEWDGSSDDDGIGVKDYEVRMDGVVQGATRGLKFDIYNVPPSESRFIEVRSRDYNDNVSEWTGILRRPIPELKNMQVCYVPIDLDRDPLLALATLTWDPIPDPGYAMPIGLAATSKNIDLPPLPIEYGTPISFLEYARQDEEFELKVSLQLMESGEKTDPKTMVVDVDMTLPQPVENFKIVSETATGLKLAWDKSSSKNIVNYAISVNENPPLLLAGSVSEYELGKVWGSEEVTIEIWAIDEKQNPSIAKPLTISAPALPVPEIIEPADRSTVTTTTPEVRGINGMRGATVRFYQAGSGVIEYGTALVREDGGWSAAPKTPFPPGNFDLICDEIHDGQQSGYSEVVTFTINPGNPDELSVTDITSTSARLEWAFPGGSGIRFRIKVNGFVVAQTGETFFQLNYLRYLTEYKVEVYAFAGGWVSEPSSATFKTLVHPPTNLRFSQSNGNCKLRWGPLWGTSLTHEISINDKVFNTPAGRWGYNFKLADILPSPPYHLVFKVRAQIGDDKSEESMLEVTISDGVPPSSPGKPVVSELTESHARLDWAQPISNDAVAYITYVNGFPFPRVSDNCSFLSSLMAGAYYHVGIRALDRDGNKSPFSPITLFRTLGQPPEPPPLPPEVNLSDLTPTQVKLTWERLSSSTIGVRVDINNEHYRAVLGFPTVTISELVPGEIYTIEVYSIDSYRQLSESPTTVVYEPVVETPPAAPLNFEVLELVGNSASLAWAPSEGEFGVSAYFVYWDTVCLGRTEVPFFTTADLPPGSHLIEVRAMDAFGNLSEVTSIQVDIADPDSSL
;
A
#
# COMPACT_ATOMS: atom_id res chain seq x y z
N MET A 1 -46.36 -27.24 42.22
CA MET A 1 -47.18 -27.31 40.98
C MET A 1 -46.27 -27.64 39.81
N LYS A 2 -46.61 -28.66 39.02
CA LYS A 2 -45.78 -29.22 37.94
C LYS A 2 -45.80 -28.34 36.68
N LYS A 3 -44.61 -28.05 36.14
CA LYS A 3 -44.39 -27.48 34.80
C LYS A 3 -44.82 -28.50 33.72
N LYS A 4 -45.56 -28.03 32.72
CA LYS A 4 -45.66 -28.65 31.39
C LYS A 4 -45.12 -27.65 30.35
N VAL A 5 -44.29 -28.21 29.50
CA VAL A 5 -43.55 -27.62 28.38
C VAL A 5 -44.52 -27.17 27.29
N ASN A 6 -44.31 -25.96 26.75
CA ASN A 6 -44.79 -25.58 25.43
C ASN A 6 -43.59 -25.20 24.55
N LYS A 7 -43.59 -25.79 23.35
CA LYS A 7 -42.58 -25.71 22.29
C LYS A 7 -42.31 -24.25 21.89
N SER A 8 -41.04 -23.89 21.82
CA SER A 8 -40.53 -22.74 21.10
C SER A 8 -40.44 -23.07 19.61
N ASP A 9 -41.12 -22.28 18.77
CA ASP A 9 -40.92 -22.27 17.32
C ASP A 9 -39.50 -21.75 17.02
N SER A 10 -38.65 -22.65 16.54
CA SER A 10 -37.38 -22.31 15.91
C SER A 10 -37.58 -22.26 14.40
N SER A 11 -37.95 -21.11 13.86
CA SER A 11 -37.76 -20.80 12.44
C SER A 11 -36.47 -19.99 12.29
N ARG A 12 -35.33 -20.70 12.31
CA ARG A 12 -34.04 -20.16 11.87
C ARG A 12 -34.14 -20.00 10.35
N SER A 13 -34.34 -18.79 9.87
CA SER A 13 -34.17 -18.45 8.46
C SER A 13 -32.68 -18.65 8.11
N THR A 14 -32.33 -19.80 7.57
CA THR A 14 -31.01 -20.03 6.95
C THR A 14 -31.01 -19.37 5.58
N THR A 15 -30.44 -18.18 5.47
CA THR A 15 -30.14 -17.56 4.17
C THR A 15 -28.96 -18.32 3.54
N THR A 16 -29.21 -19.02 2.44
CA THR A 16 -28.19 -19.79 1.70
C THR A 16 -27.62 -18.97 0.54
N ALA A 17 -26.30 -19.00 0.36
CA ALA A 17 -25.65 -18.51 -0.87
C ALA A 17 -26.04 -19.38 -2.09
N PRO A 18 -25.82 -18.93 -3.35
CA PRO A 18 -26.05 -19.76 -4.52
C PRO A 18 -25.21 -21.04 -4.42
N GLY A 19 -25.87 -22.19 -4.22
CA GLY A 19 -25.24 -23.48 -3.94
C GLY A 19 -25.53 -24.09 -2.55
N GLY A 20 -26.31 -23.44 -1.68
CA GLY A 20 -26.84 -24.05 -0.45
C GLY A 20 -25.92 -24.02 0.77
N ARG A 21 -24.78 -23.31 0.73
CA ARG A 21 -23.81 -23.19 1.84
C ARG A 21 -24.11 -21.97 2.72
N ALA A 22 -23.83 -22.07 4.03
CA ALA A 22 -23.96 -20.97 4.98
C ALA A 22 -22.94 -19.86 4.70
N ILE A 23 -23.36 -18.58 4.78
CA ILE A 23 -22.49 -17.42 4.54
C ILE A 23 -21.46 -17.27 5.66
N ASN A 24 -20.18 -17.18 5.30
CA ASN A 24 -19.12 -16.80 6.23
C ASN A 24 -18.89 -15.28 6.21
N TYR A 25 -19.52 -14.58 7.16
CA TYR A 25 -19.47 -13.11 7.23
C TYR A 25 -18.06 -12.53 7.38
N SER A 26 -17.10 -13.27 7.94
CA SER A 26 -15.73 -12.77 8.11
C SER A 26 -14.92 -12.77 6.82
N ARG A 27 -15.37 -13.47 5.77
CA ARG A 27 -14.66 -13.58 4.49
C ARG A 27 -15.57 -13.70 3.27
N TRP A 28 -16.78 -13.15 3.35
CA TRP A 28 -17.81 -13.36 2.33
C TRP A 28 -17.35 -12.93 0.94
N LEU A 29 -16.59 -11.84 0.83
CA LEU A 29 -16.17 -11.32 -0.47
C LEU A 29 -15.09 -12.22 -1.11
N SER A 30 -14.23 -12.80 -0.29
CA SER A 30 -13.30 -13.85 -0.69
C SER A 30 -13.99 -15.12 -1.16
N ASP A 31 -15.10 -15.48 -0.53
CA ASP A 31 -15.87 -16.66 -0.90
C ASP A 31 -16.63 -16.43 -2.23
N LEU A 32 -17.00 -15.18 -2.54
CA LEU A 32 -17.56 -14.80 -3.84
C LEU A 32 -16.52 -14.68 -4.96
N TYR A 33 -15.22 -14.66 -4.63
CA TYR A 33 -14.14 -14.37 -5.59
C TYR A 33 -14.25 -15.11 -6.93
N PRO A 34 -14.53 -16.43 -7.00
CA PRO A 34 -14.65 -17.14 -8.27
C PRO A 34 -15.71 -16.58 -9.23
N GLN A 35 -16.73 -15.89 -8.69
CA GLN A 35 -17.85 -15.34 -9.45
C GLN A 35 -17.63 -13.87 -9.82
N ILE A 36 -16.75 -13.17 -9.12
CA ILE A 36 -16.54 -11.72 -9.26
C ILE A 36 -15.12 -11.34 -9.70
N ALA A 37 -14.22 -12.30 -9.90
CA ALA A 37 -12.79 -12.07 -10.15
C ALA A 37 -12.54 -11.08 -11.29
N ASP A 38 -13.21 -11.24 -12.44
CA ASP A 38 -13.01 -10.38 -13.62
C ASP A 38 -13.82 -9.08 -13.56
N LYS A 39 -14.56 -8.84 -12.47
CA LYS A 39 -15.36 -7.63 -12.30
C LYS A 39 -14.54 -6.55 -11.59
N ARG A 40 -14.74 -5.30 -12.01
CA ARG A 40 -14.17 -4.12 -11.33
C ARG A 40 -14.68 -4.04 -9.89
N TRP A 41 -13.78 -3.82 -8.93
CA TRP A 41 -14.15 -3.83 -7.51
C TRP A 41 -15.19 -2.77 -7.14
N VAL A 42 -15.14 -1.61 -7.81
CA VAL A 42 -16.11 -0.51 -7.67
C VAL A 42 -17.55 -0.88 -8.07
N ARG A 43 -17.78 -2.08 -8.65
CA ARG A 43 -19.12 -2.60 -8.96
C ARG A 43 -19.74 -3.39 -7.80
N THR A 44 -18.96 -3.68 -6.76
CA THR A 44 -19.37 -4.38 -5.54
C THR A 44 -20.23 -3.48 -4.67
N VAL A 45 -21.20 -4.06 -3.97
CA VAL A 45 -22.00 -3.36 -2.96
C VAL A 45 -21.47 -3.69 -1.58
N PHE A 46 -21.08 -2.68 -0.81
CA PHE A 46 -20.43 -2.86 0.50
C PHE A 46 -21.35 -2.48 1.66
N PRO A 47 -21.51 -3.35 2.67
CA PRO A 47 -22.09 -2.95 3.96
C PRO A 47 -21.05 -2.16 4.78
N SER A 48 -21.48 -1.07 5.39
CA SER A 48 -20.63 -0.14 6.17
C SER A 48 -21.13 0.05 7.59
N SER A 49 -20.19 0.13 8.53
CA SER A 49 -20.44 0.51 9.92
C SER A 49 -20.41 2.02 10.07
N HIS A 50 -21.54 2.63 10.41
CA HIS A 50 -21.64 4.06 10.67
C HIS A 50 -20.94 4.42 11.99
N ASN A 51 -20.18 5.52 12.01
CA ASN A 51 -19.48 5.98 13.22
C ASN A 51 -18.62 4.88 13.88
N ALA A 52 -17.92 4.09 13.08
CA ALA A 52 -17.11 2.99 13.58
C ALA A 52 -16.08 3.49 14.61
N GLY A 53 -15.98 2.79 15.75
CA GLY A 53 -15.12 3.16 16.89
C GLY A 53 -15.85 3.88 18.01
N VAL A 54 -17.12 4.23 17.82
CA VAL A 54 -18.02 4.70 18.88
C VAL A 54 -18.98 3.58 19.24
N ASP A 55 -18.49 2.66 20.08
CA ASP A 55 -19.16 1.41 20.44
C ASP A 55 -19.51 1.30 21.93
N LYS A 56 -20.57 0.54 22.23
CA LYS A 56 -21.06 0.30 23.59
C LYS A 56 -20.05 -0.40 24.50
N ASP A 57 -19.27 -1.35 23.98
CA ASP A 57 -18.20 -2.00 24.74
C ASP A 57 -17.15 -0.98 25.26
N ALA A 58 -17.08 0.20 24.63
CA ALA A 58 -16.18 1.28 25.02
C ALA A 58 -16.89 2.39 25.80
N THR A 59 -18.15 2.74 25.49
CA THR A 59 -18.89 3.85 26.11
C THR A 59 -19.69 3.41 27.33
N GLY A 60 -19.22 3.74 28.55
CA GLY A 60 -19.95 3.46 29.79
C GLY A 60 -20.98 4.54 30.18
N GLY A 61 -22.00 4.14 30.97
CA GLY A 61 -22.94 5.06 31.64
C GLY A 61 -24.11 5.56 30.76
N PRO A 62 -24.88 6.56 31.22
CA PRO A 62 -26.07 7.06 30.51
C PRO A 62 -25.81 7.59 29.10
N ALA A 63 -24.56 8.00 28.82
CA ALA A 63 -24.13 8.50 27.51
C ALA A 63 -24.15 7.42 26.42
N GLU A 64 -24.06 6.13 26.78
CA GLU A 64 -24.10 4.99 25.86
C GLU A 64 -25.32 5.05 24.91
N TYR A 65 -26.49 5.41 25.43
CA TYR A 65 -27.75 5.45 24.68
C TYR A 65 -27.83 6.59 23.65
N TRP A 66 -27.00 7.62 23.79
CA TRP A 66 -27.08 8.84 22.98
C TRP A 66 -26.07 8.88 21.84
N VAL A 67 -24.93 8.19 21.99
CA VAL A 67 -23.78 8.37 21.07
C VAL A 67 -23.26 7.08 20.44
N ALA A 68 -23.48 5.90 21.06
CA ALA A 68 -22.95 4.63 20.57
C ALA A 68 -23.70 4.15 19.33
N CYS A 69 -23.04 4.18 18.19
CA CYS A 69 -23.61 3.78 16.90
C CYS A 69 -23.39 2.29 16.60
N GLN A 70 -22.45 1.65 17.32
CA GLN A 70 -22.14 0.24 17.20
C GLN A 70 -22.19 -0.45 18.57
N ASP A 71 -22.47 -1.76 18.60
CA ASP A 71 -22.50 -2.49 19.88
C ASP A 71 -21.09 -2.94 20.30
N ARG A 72 -20.21 -3.25 19.35
CA ARG A 72 -18.90 -3.91 19.60
C ARG A 72 -17.77 -3.18 18.87
N ARG A 73 -16.52 -3.41 19.31
CA ARG A 73 -15.28 -2.91 18.65
C ARG A 73 -15.16 -3.31 17.17
N PHE A 74 -14.25 -2.63 16.44
CA PHE A 74 -14.05 -2.77 14.99
C PHE A 74 -13.95 -4.22 14.50
N LEU A 75 -13.18 -5.07 15.19
CA LEU A 75 -12.97 -6.46 14.79
C LEU A 75 -14.28 -7.25 14.63
N TYR A 76 -15.25 -7.06 15.54
CA TYR A 76 -16.53 -7.77 15.45
C TYR A 76 -17.42 -7.21 14.34
N GLN A 77 -17.34 -5.91 14.07
CA GLN A 77 -18.06 -5.30 12.96
C GLN A 77 -17.59 -5.91 11.63
N LEU A 78 -16.28 -6.08 11.44
CA LEU A 78 -15.70 -6.74 10.26
C LEU A 78 -16.07 -8.22 10.18
N ARG A 79 -15.98 -8.95 11.30
CA ARG A 79 -16.33 -10.38 11.38
C ARG A 79 -17.81 -10.65 11.07
N ASP A 80 -18.67 -9.68 11.35
CA ASP A 80 -20.12 -9.75 11.08
C ASP A 80 -20.52 -9.17 9.72
N GLY A 81 -19.53 -8.82 8.88
CA GLY A 81 -19.73 -8.62 7.44
C GLY A 81 -19.45 -7.21 6.93
N ALA A 82 -19.16 -6.23 7.81
CA ALA A 82 -18.76 -4.90 7.39
C ALA A 82 -17.49 -4.94 6.52
N ARG A 83 -17.47 -4.19 5.42
CA ARG A 83 -16.28 -4.04 4.57
C ARG A 83 -15.86 -2.59 4.38
N VAL A 84 -16.63 -1.67 4.96
CA VAL A 84 -16.30 -0.26 5.09
C VAL A 84 -16.45 0.12 6.56
N LEU A 85 -15.46 0.82 7.10
CA LEU A 85 -15.54 1.47 8.41
C LEU A 85 -15.59 2.97 8.18
N ASP A 86 -16.71 3.59 8.53
CA ASP A 86 -16.90 5.04 8.45
C ASP A 86 -16.43 5.70 9.75
N LEU A 87 -15.30 6.42 9.69
CA LEU A 87 -14.47 6.85 10.81
C LEU A 87 -14.49 8.38 10.98
N ARG A 88 -14.58 8.85 12.22
CA ARG A 88 -14.46 10.27 12.59
C ARG A 88 -13.37 10.42 13.63
N LEU A 89 -12.19 10.85 13.16
CA LEU A 89 -10.98 10.91 13.97
C LEU A 89 -10.76 12.31 14.53
N TYR A 90 -10.40 12.41 15.80
CA TYR A 90 -10.06 13.66 16.48
C TYR A 90 -8.72 13.53 17.21
N ASP A 91 -7.87 14.55 17.07
CA ASP A 91 -6.61 14.66 17.79
C ASP A 91 -6.78 15.24 19.20
N LYS A 92 -6.72 14.38 20.22
CA LYS A 92 -6.81 14.71 21.66
C LYS A 92 -5.44 14.91 22.32
N SER A 93 -4.40 15.24 21.57
CA SER A 93 -3.05 15.47 22.13
C SER A 93 -3.02 16.61 23.16
N TYR A 94 -2.23 16.48 24.23
CA TYR A 94 -2.19 17.42 25.37
C TYR A 94 -0.80 17.58 26.00
N LYS A 95 -0.63 18.61 26.83
CA LYS A 95 0.57 18.87 27.65
C LYS A 95 0.28 18.67 29.13
N LYS A 96 1.28 18.23 29.88
CA LYS A 96 1.23 18.08 31.35
C LYS A 96 2.56 18.53 31.96
N THR A 97 2.50 19.35 33.02
CA THR A 97 3.67 19.79 33.79
C THR A 97 3.72 19.06 35.14
N THR A 98 4.86 18.46 35.48
CA THR A 98 5.08 17.75 36.76
C THR A 98 6.35 18.22 37.46
N GLY A 99 6.40 18.07 38.79
CA GLY A 99 7.58 18.38 39.61
C GLY A 99 7.40 19.62 40.47
N ASN A 100 7.80 19.54 41.75
CA ASN A 100 7.53 20.59 42.76
C ASN A 100 8.60 21.70 42.83
N HIS A 101 9.83 21.42 42.38
CA HIS A 101 10.97 22.36 42.49
C HIS A 101 11.71 22.57 41.16
N SER A 102 11.42 21.74 40.15
CA SER A 102 11.96 21.82 38.79
C SER A 102 10.88 21.32 37.82
N PRO A 103 9.91 22.18 37.47
CA PRO A 103 8.76 21.78 36.65
C PRO A 103 9.23 21.29 35.28
N THR A 104 8.79 20.10 34.88
CA THR A 104 9.06 19.51 33.57
C THR A 104 7.75 19.34 32.82
N THR A 105 7.67 19.92 31.62
CA THR A 105 6.48 19.84 30.75
C THR A 105 6.67 18.74 29.70
N LYS A 106 5.77 17.75 29.66
CA LYS A 106 5.75 16.67 28.67
C LYS A 106 4.51 16.76 27.77
N THR A 107 4.67 16.40 26.50
CA THR A 107 3.59 16.33 25.49
C THR A 107 3.16 14.88 25.25
N TYR A 108 1.86 14.64 25.09
CA TYR A 108 1.26 13.34 24.84
C TYR A 108 0.45 13.39 23.53
N TYR A 109 0.69 12.44 22.62
CA TYR A 109 0.00 12.37 21.32
C TYR A 109 -1.10 11.30 21.33
N VAL A 110 -2.34 11.69 21.05
CA VAL A 110 -3.51 10.80 21.19
C VAL A 110 -4.53 11.05 20.10
N PHE A 111 -4.89 10.02 19.33
CA PHE A 111 -5.99 10.07 18.35
C PHE A 111 -7.16 9.21 18.81
N LYS A 112 -8.37 9.77 18.84
CA LYS A 112 -9.60 9.09 19.29
C LYS A 112 -10.70 9.19 18.24
N PHE A 113 -11.53 8.15 18.18
CA PHE A 113 -12.76 8.16 17.38
C PHE A 113 -13.91 8.74 18.19
N GLN A 114 -14.68 9.67 17.61
CA GLN A 114 -15.75 10.36 18.33
C GLN A 114 -17.02 10.58 17.50
N HIS A 115 -18.14 10.69 18.21
CA HIS A 115 -19.42 11.14 17.68
C HIS A 115 -19.94 12.26 18.61
N GLY A 116 -19.80 13.51 18.17
CA GLY A 116 -19.89 14.67 19.07
C GLY A 116 -18.69 14.74 20.03
N ASN A 117 -18.92 15.05 21.31
CA ASN A 117 -17.86 15.18 22.33
C ASN A 117 -17.49 13.86 23.03
N HIS A 118 -18.04 12.72 22.58
CA HIS A 118 -17.93 11.43 23.24
C HIS A 118 -17.30 10.38 22.32
N GLY A 119 -16.36 9.60 22.85
CA GLY A 119 -15.60 8.63 22.08
C GLY A 119 -14.45 8.02 22.87
N ASN A 120 -14.29 6.68 22.78
CA ASN A 120 -13.45 5.93 23.73
C ASN A 120 -12.37 5.05 23.06
N ARG A 121 -12.52 4.67 21.78
CA ARG A 121 -11.49 3.91 21.02
C ARG A 121 -10.43 4.81 20.42
N SER A 122 -9.18 4.34 20.40
CA SER A 122 -8.06 5.05 19.76
C SER A 122 -7.72 4.52 18.37
N LEU A 123 -6.89 5.27 17.63
CA LEU A 123 -6.36 4.84 16.33
C LEU A 123 -5.58 3.52 16.44
N GLU A 124 -4.88 3.30 17.56
CA GLU A 124 -4.15 2.07 17.85
C GLU A 124 -5.09 0.87 17.99
N ASP A 125 -6.27 1.05 18.61
CA ASP A 125 -7.29 -0.01 18.69
C ASP A 125 -7.76 -0.44 17.29
N LEU A 126 -7.95 0.53 16.38
CA LEU A 126 -8.33 0.26 14.99
C LEU A 126 -7.23 -0.53 14.25
N ILE A 127 -5.97 -0.06 14.33
CA ILE A 127 -4.84 -0.71 13.66
C ILE A 127 -4.69 -2.15 14.16
N ALA A 128 -4.75 -2.36 15.47
CA ALA A 128 -4.66 -3.69 16.06
C ALA A 128 -5.79 -4.62 15.57
N ASP A 129 -7.03 -4.14 15.55
CA ASP A 129 -8.18 -4.93 15.07
C ASP A 129 -8.08 -5.30 13.60
N LEU A 130 -7.61 -4.38 12.75
CA LEU A 130 -7.42 -4.64 11.32
C LEU A 130 -6.35 -5.69 11.07
N LEU A 131 -5.21 -5.59 11.76
CA LEU A 131 -4.11 -6.55 11.60
C LEU A 131 -4.50 -7.96 12.07
N ILE A 132 -5.32 -8.06 13.14
CA ILE A 132 -5.91 -9.34 13.56
C ILE A 132 -6.85 -9.85 12.46
N PHE A 133 -7.75 -9.01 11.96
CA PHE A 133 -8.72 -9.40 10.94
C PHE A 133 -8.06 -9.91 9.65
N PHE A 134 -7.02 -9.23 9.14
CA PHE A 134 -6.31 -9.64 7.93
C PHE A 134 -5.49 -10.91 8.12
N ARG A 135 -4.95 -11.14 9.32
CA ARG A 135 -4.26 -12.41 9.66
C ARG A 135 -5.23 -13.59 9.63
N GLU A 136 -6.44 -13.39 10.15
CA GLU A 136 -7.48 -14.41 10.17
C GLU A 136 -8.16 -14.62 8.80
N ASN A 137 -8.19 -13.57 7.97
CA ASN A 137 -8.87 -13.57 6.67
C ASN A 137 -7.96 -13.02 5.55
N PRO A 138 -6.87 -13.73 5.17
CA PRO A 138 -5.97 -13.28 4.12
C PRO A 138 -6.70 -13.08 2.79
N GLY A 139 -6.48 -11.94 2.14
CA GLY A 139 -7.10 -11.62 0.85
C GLY A 139 -8.50 -11.00 0.94
N GLU A 140 -9.04 -10.81 2.15
CA GLU A 140 -10.34 -10.16 2.36
C GLU A 140 -10.18 -8.64 2.44
N PRO A 141 -10.79 -7.87 1.51
CA PRO A 141 -10.52 -6.44 1.42
C PRO A 141 -11.36 -5.61 2.39
N VAL A 142 -10.81 -4.50 2.89
CA VAL A 142 -11.48 -3.55 3.80
C VAL A 142 -11.20 -2.12 3.36
N ILE A 143 -12.21 -1.26 3.49
CA ILE A 143 -12.13 0.17 3.23
C ILE A 143 -12.18 0.92 4.57
N LEU A 144 -11.13 1.68 4.88
CA LEU A 144 -11.15 2.67 5.95
C LEU A 144 -11.52 4.00 5.35
N ASP A 145 -12.63 4.56 5.82
CA ASP A 145 -13.11 5.84 5.35
C ASP A 145 -13.05 6.86 6.47
N PHE A 146 -11.96 7.62 6.53
CA PHE A 146 -11.78 8.75 7.44
C PHE A 146 -12.66 9.92 6.96
N HIS A 147 -13.96 9.78 7.22
CA HIS A 147 -14.99 10.75 6.85
C HIS A 147 -14.72 12.14 7.42
N THR A 148 -14.24 12.21 8.66
CA THR A 148 -13.69 13.46 9.23
C THR A 148 -12.37 13.23 9.95
N PHE A 149 -11.50 14.24 9.87
CA PHE A 149 -10.27 14.33 10.63
C PHE A 149 -10.15 15.74 11.25
N ASP A 150 -10.34 15.84 12.56
CA ASP A 150 -10.17 17.07 13.32
C ASP A 150 -8.77 17.11 13.96
N LYS A 151 -8.01 18.16 13.62
CA LYS A 151 -6.60 18.34 14.01
C LYS A 151 -6.43 18.80 15.46
N GLY A 152 -7.52 19.04 16.19
CA GLY A 152 -7.48 19.58 17.55
C GLY A 152 -6.91 21.01 17.60
N ARG A 153 -6.64 21.52 18.82
CA ARG A 153 -6.20 22.92 19.03
C ARG A 153 -4.72 23.08 19.36
N LEU A 154 -4.18 22.23 20.23
CA LEU A 154 -2.85 22.42 20.83
C LEU A 154 -1.69 22.15 19.85
N PHE A 155 -1.90 21.27 18.87
CA PHE A 155 -0.86 20.80 17.95
C PHE A 155 -1.38 20.63 16.52
N ALA A 156 -2.34 21.48 16.12
CA ALA A 156 -3.03 21.38 14.85
C ALA A 156 -2.07 21.37 13.65
N HIS A 157 -1.01 22.18 13.71
CA HIS A 157 0.01 22.30 12.67
C HIS A 157 0.79 21.00 12.39
N SER A 158 0.99 20.13 13.39
CA SER A 158 1.73 18.87 13.25
C SER A 158 0.85 17.62 13.32
N SER A 159 -0.46 17.80 13.47
CA SER A 159 -1.43 16.69 13.65
C SER A 159 -1.44 15.71 12.48
N LEU A 160 -1.46 16.23 11.24
CA LEU A 160 -1.44 15.39 10.04
C LEU A 160 -0.15 14.56 9.96
N SER A 161 1.01 15.18 10.15
CA SER A 161 2.30 14.48 10.13
C SER A 161 2.36 13.35 11.14
N ARG A 162 1.80 13.54 12.33
CA ARG A 162 1.70 12.49 13.35
C ARG A 162 0.76 11.37 12.93
N LEU A 163 -0.43 11.70 12.42
CA LEU A 163 -1.38 10.70 11.91
C LEU A 163 -0.73 9.81 10.85
N LEU A 164 -0.02 10.40 9.89
CA LEU A 164 0.66 9.67 8.82
C LEU A 164 1.73 8.69 9.34
N THR A 165 2.40 9.04 10.44
CA THR A 165 3.32 8.13 11.14
C THR A 165 2.61 6.91 11.73
N HIS A 166 1.43 7.09 12.35
CA HIS A 166 0.66 5.95 12.87
C HIS A 166 0.16 5.02 11.75
N LEU A 167 -0.28 5.60 10.62
CA LEU A 167 -0.77 4.82 9.47
C LEU A 167 0.33 4.01 8.78
N LYS A 168 1.62 4.32 9.01
CA LYS A 168 2.76 3.56 8.47
C LYS A 168 2.67 2.06 8.77
N ALA A 169 2.11 1.69 9.93
CA ALA A 169 1.91 0.29 10.32
C ALA A 169 1.02 -0.51 9.35
N LEU A 170 0.19 0.17 8.53
CA LEU A 170 -0.72 -0.44 7.57
C LEU A 170 -0.14 -0.50 6.15
N GLU A 171 1.07 0.02 5.92
CA GLU A 171 1.65 0.15 4.58
C GLU A 171 1.81 -1.19 3.86
N GLY A 172 2.10 -2.28 4.58
CA GLY A 172 2.24 -3.62 4.01
C GLY A 172 0.94 -4.20 3.43
N VAL A 173 -0.22 -3.72 3.87
CA VAL A 173 -1.54 -4.23 3.44
C VAL A 173 -2.34 -3.23 2.60
N ALA A 174 -1.89 -1.97 2.50
CA ALA A 174 -2.59 -0.89 1.80
C ALA A 174 -2.48 -0.97 0.27
N LEU A 175 -3.55 -0.60 -0.44
CA LEU A 175 -3.67 -0.56 -1.90
C LEU A 175 -3.41 0.85 -2.43
N SER A 176 -2.68 0.92 -3.55
CA SER A 176 -2.40 2.19 -4.25
C SER A 176 -3.69 2.79 -4.83
N TYR A 177 -3.81 4.12 -4.83
CA TYR A 177 -4.96 4.83 -5.44
C TYR A 177 -5.13 4.54 -6.94
N LYS A 178 -4.08 4.05 -7.62
CA LYS A 178 -4.17 3.59 -9.02
C LYS A 178 -5.07 2.35 -9.18
N ALA A 179 -5.40 1.64 -8.08
CA ALA A 179 -6.28 0.47 -8.12
C ALA A 179 -7.76 0.79 -8.43
N ASN A 180 -8.16 2.06 -8.61
CA ASN A 180 -9.55 2.45 -8.92
C ASN A 180 -10.14 1.75 -10.17
N ASN A 181 -9.28 1.40 -11.12
CA ASN A 181 -9.69 0.70 -12.35
C ASN A 181 -9.51 -0.82 -12.29
N PHE A 182 -9.05 -1.38 -11.17
CA PHE A 182 -8.72 -2.80 -11.08
C PHE A 182 -9.95 -3.70 -10.98
N THR A 183 -9.81 -4.92 -11.49
CA THR A 183 -10.70 -6.04 -11.19
C THR A 183 -10.34 -6.67 -9.84
N TRP A 184 -11.25 -7.45 -9.25
CA TRP A 184 -10.93 -8.21 -8.04
C TRP A 184 -9.76 -9.17 -8.24
N LYS A 185 -9.61 -9.72 -9.44
CA LYS A 185 -8.45 -10.52 -9.85
C LYS A 185 -7.16 -9.74 -9.70
N LYS A 186 -7.10 -8.55 -10.29
CA LYS A 186 -5.91 -7.69 -10.23
C LYS A 186 -5.61 -7.23 -8.80
N ILE A 187 -6.63 -6.94 -7.98
CA ILE A 187 -6.43 -6.63 -6.55
C ILE A 187 -5.79 -7.81 -5.82
N ARG A 188 -6.28 -9.03 -6.01
CA ARG A 188 -5.70 -10.21 -5.35
C ARG A 188 -4.25 -10.48 -5.73
N GLU A 189 -3.89 -10.25 -7.00
CA GLU A 189 -2.52 -10.37 -7.47
C GLU A 189 -1.54 -9.41 -6.75
N THR A 190 -2.03 -8.30 -6.17
CA THR A 190 -1.18 -7.38 -5.39
C THR A 190 -0.81 -7.91 -4.01
N GLY A 191 -1.52 -8.91 -3.48
CA GLY A 191 -1.39 -9.38 -2.10
C GLY A 191 -1.86 -8.38 -1.04
N ARG A 192 -2.48 -7.26 -1.42
CA ARG A 192 -2.90 -6.14 -0.56
C ARG A 192 -4.42 -6.04 -0.49
N ASN A 193 -4.94 -5.63 0.66
CA ASN A 193 -6.35 -5.78 1.02
C ASN A 193 -6.98 -4.51 1.61
N LEU A 194 -6.25 -3.41 1.77
CA LEU A 194 -6.74 -2.23 2.50
C LEU A 194 -6.83 -0.99 1.63
N PHE A 195 -8.00 -0.36 1.56
CA PHE A 195 -8.18 0.98 1.01
C PHE A 195 -8.19 1.99 2.15
N ILE A 196 -7.40 3.06 2.05
CA ILE A 196 -7.37 4.14 3.05
C ILE A 196 -7.85 5.41 2.36
N THR A 197 -9.13 5.74 2.55
CA THR A 197 -9.78 6.95 2.03
C THR A 197 -9.93 7.95 3.17
N GLY A 198 -9.82 9.25 2.91
CA GLY A 198 -10.00 10.20 3.99
C GLY A 198 -9.91 11.67 3.63
N ALA A 199 -10.59 12.49 4.43
CA ALA A 199 -10.53 13.95 4.38
C ALA A 199 -9.26 14.46 5.10
N PHE A 200 -8.08 14.08 4.61
CA PHE A 200 -6.79 14.45 5.23
C PHE A 200 -6.35 15.91 4.94
N GLY A 201 -7.08 16.63 4.08
CA GLY A 201 -6.71 17.94 3.53
C GLY A 201 -5.96 17.84 2.20
N ASP A 202 -5.42 18.96 1.72
CA ASP A 202 -4.65 19.00 0.48
C ASP A 202 -3.30 18.31 0.67
N LEU A 203 -3.19 17.08 0.16
CA LEU A 203 -1.94 16.32 0.14
C LEU A 203 -1.23 16.55 -1.19
N PRO A 204 0.09 16.81 -1.22
CA PRO A 204 0.86 16.94 -2.45
C PRO A 204 0.67 15.71 -3.34
N GLU A 205 0.64 15.90 -4.65
CA GLU A 205 0.52 14.79 -5.60
C GLU A 205 1.75 13.87 -5.53
N ALA A 206 1.55 12.58 -5.77
CA ALA A 206 2.66 11.64 -5.87
C ALA A 206 3.40 11.86 -7.21
N GLU A 207 4.72 11.74 -7.20
CA GLU A 207 5.50 11.86 -8.43
C GLU A 207 5.28 10.62 -9.31
N GLU A 208 4.91 10.84 -10.56
CA GLU A 208 4.75 9.74 -11.51
C GLU A 208 6.11 9.08 -11.78
N ASP A 209 6.11 7.76 -11.84
CA ASP A 209 7.28 6.96 -12.21
C ASP A 209 7.07 6.44 -13.64
N PRO A 210 7.78 6.98 -14.65
CA PRO A 210 7.62 6.56 -16.04
C PRO A 210 7.99 5.10 -16.28
N GLU A 211 8.88 4.54 -15.46
CA GLU A 211 9.33 3.15 -15.54
C GLU A 211 8.36 2.20 -14.82
N ASN A 212 7.59 2.71 -13.85
CA ASN A 212 6.59 1.95 -13.11
C ASN A 212 5.34 2.79 -12.78
N PRO A 213 4.44 3.03 -13.75
CA PRO A 213 3.29 3.93 -13.59
C PRO A 213 2.25 3.46 -12.54
N ASP A 214 2.30 2.18 -12.15
CA ASP A 214 1.46 1.62 -11.07
C ASP A 214 2.04 1.90 -9.67
N ASN A 215 3.26 2.42 -9.58
CA ASN A 215 4.03 2.59 -8.35
C ASN A 215 4.64 3.99 -8.21
N PRO A 216 3.82 5.06 -8.10
CA PRO A 216 4.31 6.43 -8.01
C PRO A 216 5.15 6.66 -6.75
N LYS A 217 6.11 7.59 -6.86
CA LYS A 217 7.06 7.95 -5.79
C LYS A 217 6.44 8.96 -4.83
N ASN A 218 6.98 9.03 -3.63
CA ASN A 218 6.58 10.07 -2.69
C ASN A 218 7.07 11.44 -3.19
N PRO A 219 6.31 12.53 -2.93
CA PRO A 219 6.76 13.87 -3.30
C PRO A 219 8.01 14.30 -2.49
N PRO A 220 8.76 15.30 -2.97
CA PRO A 220 9.95 15.80 -2.27
C PRO A 220 9.60 16.30 -0.87
N GLY A 221 10.44 15.97 0.11
CA GLY A 221 10.21 16.34 1.52
C GLY A 221 9.21 15.45 2.27
N TRP A 222 8.66 14.41 1.63
CA TRP A 222 7.82 13.41 2.31
C TRP A 222 8.68 12.52 3.22
N SER A 223 8.35 12.45 4.51
CA SER A 223 9.13 11.68 5.48
C SER A 223 9.04 10.17 5.23
N GLU A 224 10.17 9.46 5.38
CA GLU A 224 10.23 7.99 5.31
C GLU A 224 9.41 7.29 6.42
N ASN A 225 9.22 7.99 7.54
CA ASN A 225 8.42 7.52 8.68
C ASN A 225 6.91 7.63 8.42
N TRP A 226 6.48 8.32 7.37
CA TRP A 226 5.07 8.41 6.98
C TRP A 226 4.68 7.24 6.08
N ILE A 227 3.40 6.88 6.12
CA ILE A 227 2.81 6.03 5.07
C ILE A 227 3.05 6.68 3.71
N SER A 228 3.41 5.89 2.70
CA SER A 228 3.61 6.43 1.35
C SER A 228 2.35 7.09 0.81
N ARG A 229 2.53 8.24 0.13
CA ARG A 229 1.46 9.06 -0.44
C ARG A 229 0.52 8.28 -1.35
N ARG A 230 1.04 7.26 -2.04
CA ARG A 230 0.28 6.43 -3.00
C ARG A 230 -0.83 5.60 -2.36
N TYR A 231 -0.77 5.35 -1.05
CA TYR A 231 -1.78 4.56 -0.34
C TYR A 231 -2.95 5.39 0.20
N LEU A 232 -2.89 6.71 0.07
CA LEU A 232 -3.91 7.64 0.55
C LEU A 232 -4.82 8.06 -0.60
N TRP A 233 -6.07 7.63 -0.52
CA TRP A 233 -7.11 7.85 -1.53
C TRP A 233 -7.92 9.11 -1.22
N ALA A 234 -8.54 9.66 -2.26
CA ALA A 234 -9.52 10.72 -2.13
C ALA A 234 -10.70 10.30 -1.23
N PRO A 235 -11.32 11.24 -0.50
CA PRO A 235 -12.46 10.94 0.38
C PRO A 235 -13.66 10.40 -0.40
N ILE A 236 -14.41 9.50 0.24
CA ILE A 236 -15.68 8.97 -0.29
C ILE A 236 -16.77 10.02 -0.08
N THR A 237 -17.65 10.19 -1.07
CA THR A 237 -18.82 11.08 -0.93
C THR A 237 -19.92 10.39 -0.12
N HIS A 238 -20.44 11.07 0.91
CA HIS A 238 -21.54 10.57 1.75
C HIS A 238 -22.83 11.31 1.49
N TYR A 239 -23.91 10.55 1.33
CA TYR A 239 -25.28 11.05 1.22
C TYR A 239 -26.00 10.80 2.54
N TRP A 240 -26.36 11.88 3.21
CA TRP A 240 -27.02 11.88 4.51
C TRP A 240 -28.03 13.03 4.58
N SER A 241 -28.87 13.03 5.62
CA SER A 241 -29.92 14.03 5.83
C SER A 241 -29.61 14.86 7.08
N PRO A 242 -28.81 15.94 6.95
CA PRO A 242 -28.44 16.79 8.09
C PRO A 242 -29.63 17.49 8.73
N GLU A 243 -30.65 17.81 7.93
CA GLU A 243 -31.82 18.59 8.35
C GLU A 243 -32.92 17.73 8.98
N ASP A 244 -32.98 16.45 8.63
CA ASP A 244 -33.97 15.49 9.15
C ASP A 244 -33.39 14.08 9.21
N SER A 245 -32.89 13.71 10.38
CA SER A 245 -32.35 12.38 10.68
C SER A 245 -33.40 11.41 11.25
N SER A 246 -34.69 11.76 11.20
CA SER A 246 -35.80 10.89 11.58
C SER A 246 -36.01 9.73 10.59
N GLU A 247 -36.79 8.73 10.96
CA GLU A 247 -37.12 7.61 10.06
C GLU A 247 -37.70 8.08 8.72
N LYS A 248 -38.55 9.12 8.74
CA LYS A 248 -39.18 9.67 7.54
C LYS A 248 -38.16 10.38 6.66
N GLY A 249 -37.28 11.18 7.25
CA GLY A 249 -36.22 11.89 6.53
C GLY A 249 -35.25 10.92 5.86
N ILE A 250 -34.82 9.88 6.57
CA ILE A 250 -33.91 8.86 6.05
C ILE A 250 -34.60 7.97 5.00
N GLU A 251 -35.87 7.62 5.16
CA GLU A 251 -36.62 6.88 4.12
C GLU A 251 -36.73 7.70 2.82
N ALA A 252 -36.99 9.01 2.93
CA ALA A 252 -37.04 9.89 1.77
C ALA A 252 -35.68 10.03 1.09
N LEU A 253 -34.60 10.14 1.87
CA LEU A 253 -33.21 10.14 1.37
C LEU A 253 -32.93 8.87 0.58
N VAL A 254 -33.16 7.68 1.17
CA VAL A 254 -32.94 6.39 0.50
C VAL A 254 -33.76 6.30 -0.78
N THR A 255 -35.05 6.63 -0.74
CA THR A 255 -35.92 6.56 -1.92
C THR A 255 -35.37 7.41 -3.08
N ARG A 256 -34.98 8.65 -2.80
CA ARG A 256 -34.45 9.59 -3.80
C ARG A 256 -33.10 9.13 -4.33
N THR A 257 -32.16 8.81 -3.45
CA THR A 257 -30.79 8.42 -3.86
C THR A 257 -30.76 7.12 -4.65
N MET A 258 -31.62 6.15 -4.32
CA MET A 258 -31.68 4.89 -5.06
C MET A 258 -32.40 5.03 -6.43
N SER A 259 -33.28 6.03 -6.57
CA SER A 259 -33.91 6.41 -7.85
C SER A 259 -32.95 7.18 -8.76
N GLU A 260 -32.06 7.98 -8.18
CA GLU A 260 -31.10 8.83 -8.89
C GLU A 260 -29.68 8.63 -8.33
N PRO A 261 -29.04 7.45 -8.58
CA PRO A 261 -27.79 7.07 -7.95
C PRO A 261 -26.56 7.81 -8.52
N PRO A 262 -25.62 8.29 -7.68
CA PRO A 262 -24.40 8.98 -8.12
C PRO A 262 -23.53 8.18 -9.10
N MET A 263 -22.85 8.88 -10.03
CA MET A 263 -22.36 8.26 -11.28
C MET A 263 -20.88 7.85 -11.35
N ASN A 264 -19.96 8.55 -10.65
CA ASN A 264 -18.53 8.55 -11.01
C ASN A 264 -17.52 8.14 -9.93
N SER A 265 -17.97 7.67 -8.77
CA SER A 265 -17.09 7.17 -7.71
C SER A 265 -17.83 6.17 -6.82
N ILE A 266 -17.10 5.45 -5.97
CA ILE A 266 -17.73 4.78 -4.84
C ILE A 266 -18.33 5.87 -3.92
N TRP A 267 -19.55 5.64 -3.44
CA TRP A 267 -20.30 6.59 -2.61
C TRP A 267 -21.03 5.86 -1.49
N SER A 268 -21.27 6.59 -0.39
CA SER A 268 -21.88 6.06 0.82
C SER A 268 -23.28 6.61 1.03
N LEU A 269 -24.25 5.71 1.23
CA LEU A 269 -25.63 6.03 1.61
C LEU A 269 -25.79 5.84 3.12
N SER A 270 -26.10 6.91 3.85
CA SER A 270 -26.50 6.79 5.24
C SER A 270 -27.93 6.25 5.33
N ALA A 271 -28.05 5.03 5.82
CA ALA A 271 -29.31 4.37 6.17
C ALA A 271 -29.43 4.20 7.70
N ALA A 272 -28.88 5.16 8.44
CA ALA A 272 -28.88 5.26 9.90
C ALA A 272 -29.85 6.36 10.36
N VAL A 273 -30.57 6.12 11.45
CA VAL A 273 -31.61 7.02 11.99
C VAL A 273 -31.16 7.55 13.34
N TYR A 274 -31.33 8.86 13.55
CA TYR A 274 -31.03 9.52 14.82
C TYR A 274 -32.29 10.15 15.41
N ALA A 275 -32.74 9.65 16.56
CA ALA A 275 -33.98 10.09 17.21
C ALA A 275 -33.76 10.31 18.72
N GLY A 276 -32.85 11.22 19.08
CA GLY A 276 -32.30 11.34 20.44
C GLY A 276 -31.19 10.33 20.72
N GLY A 277 -30.59 9.77 19.66
CA GLY A 277 -29.58 8.73 19.70
C GLY A 277 -29.70 7.80 18.49
N PRO A 278 -28.66 7.00 18.20
CA PRO A 278 -28.70 5.99 17.13
C PRO A 278 -29.84 4.97 17.35
N LYS A 279 -30.68 4.75 16.34
CA LYS A 279 -31.86 3.89 16.44
C LYS A 279 -31.64 2.53 15.79
N HIS A 280 -32.02 1.47 16.51
CA HIS A 280 -32.05 0.12 15.94
C HIS A 280 -33.27 -0.09 15.04
N LEU A 281 -33.03 -0.42 13.77
CA LEU A 281 -34.07 -0.72 12.78
C LEU A 281 -34.21 -2.23 12.59
N ASN A 282 -35.45 -2.74 12.62
CA ASN A 282 -35.74 -4.15 12.33
C ASN A 282 -35.59 -4.48 10.84
N SER A 283 -35.55 -5.77 10.49
CA SER A 283 -35.27 -6.24 9.13
C SER A 283 -36.31 -5.80 8.07
N ASN A 284 -37.56 -5.58 8.45
CA ASN A 284 -38.66 -5.21 7.55
C ASN A 284 -38.93 -3.70 7.53
N HIS A 285 -38.06 -2.89 8.13
CA HIS A 285 -38.24 -1.46 8.17
C HIS A 285 -38.23 -0.87 6.75
N PRO A 286 -39.10 0.12 6.41
CA PRO A 286 -39.18 0.70 5.07
C PRO A 286 -37.84 1.15 4.48
N ILE A 287 -36.98 1.75 5.31
CA ILE A 287 -35.60 2.13 4.95
C ILE A 287 -34.82 0.91 4.42
N ARG A 288 -34.87 -0.25 5.11
CA ARG A 288 -34.17 -1.47 4.68
C ARG A 288 -34.73 -2.00 3.36
N LEU A 289 -36.05 -2.05 3.24
CA LEU A 289 -36.74 -2.58 2.05
C LEU A 289 -36.49 -1.72 0.81
N LYS A 290 -36.52 -0.39 0.96
CA LYS A 290 -36.32 0.53 -0.17
C LYS A 290 -34.88 0.60 -0.67
N THR A 291 -33.89 0.38 0.20
CA THR A 291 -32.48 0.32 -0.22
C THR A 291 -32.22 -0.79 -1.25
N PHE A 292 -33.00 -1.88 -1.22
CA PHE A 292 -32.83 -3.04 -2.10
C PHE A 292 -34.10 -3.37 -2.90
N ALA A 293 -34.94 -2.37 -3.17
CA ALA A 293 -36.15 -2.57 -3.95
C ALA A 293 -35.81 -2.87 -5.42
N ALA A 294 -36.56 -3.80 -6.04
CA ALA A 294 -36.37 -4.16 -7.45
C ALA A 294 -36.47 -2.93 -8.36
N GLY A 295 -35.53 -2.80 -9.30
CA GLY A 295 -35.41 -1.64 -10.20
C GLY A 295 -34.64 -0.45 -9.61
N PHE A 296 -34.30 -0.48 -8.32
CA PHE A 296 -33.55 0.57 -7.62
C PHE A 296 -32.23 0.05 -7.03
N GLU A 297 -31.71 -1.06 -7.54
CA GLU A 297 -30.62 -1.84 -6.94
C GLU A 297 -29.22 -1.26 -7.24
N ASN A 298 -29.04 0.05 -7.04
CA ASN A 298 -27.90 0.85 -7.50
C ASN A 298 -26.90 1.28 -6.40
N ALA A 299 -27.02 0.77 -5.16
CA ALA A 299 -26.14 1.13 -4.05
C ALA A 299 -24.66 0.81 -4.32
N SER A 300 -23.78 1.62 -3.71
CA SER A 300 -22.33 1.39 -3.64
C SER A 300 -21.90 0.98 -2.23
N ILE A 301 -22.08 1.87 -1.24
CA ILE A 301 -21.88 1.57 0.18
C ILE A 301 -23.18 1.87 0.94
N VAL A 302 -23.61 0.95 1.81
CA VAL A 302 -24.80 1.11 2.67
C VAL A 302 -24.34 1.23 4.12
N ASN A 303 -24.43 2.42 4.68
CA ASN A 303 -23.91 2.77 6.00
C ASN A 303 -24.98 2.70 7.09
N VAL A 304 -24.74 1.90 8.13
CA VAL A 304 -25.78 1.50 9.10
C VAL A 304 -25.26 1.43 10.53
N ASP A 305 -26.14 1.70 11.48
CA ASP A 305 -25.90 1.47 12.90
C ASP A 305 -26.10 -0.01 13.26
N PHE A 306 -25.40 -0.46 14.30
CA PHE A 306 -25.52 -1.78 14.91
C PHE A 306 -25.36 -2.94 13.91
N ILE A 307 -24.29 -2.93 13.12
CA ILE A 307 -24.07 -3.91 12.04
C ILE A 307 -23.95 -5.35 12.55
N THR A 308 -23.50 -5.54 13.79
CA THR A 308 -23.31 -6.85 14.42
C THR A 308 -24.63 -7.54 14.77
N ARG A 309 -25.76 -6.82 14.77
CA ARG A 309 -27.07 -7.38 15.10
C ARG A 309 -27.61 -8.28 13.99
N PRO A 310 -28.25 -9.42 14.32
CA PRO A 310 -28.81 -10.34 13.34
C PRO A 310 -29.80 -9.69 12.36
N GLU A 311 -30.61 -8.75 12.84
CA GLU A 311 -31.62 -8.05 12.04
C GLU A 311 -30.97 -7.16 10.98
N THR A 312 -29.93 -6.40 11.35
CA THR A 312 -29.14 -5.57 10.42
C THR A 312 -28.37 -6.45 9.44
N ARG A 313 -27.77 -7.55 9.91
CA ARG A 313 -27.01 -8.48 9.08
C ARG A 313 -27.87 -9.08 7.96
N SER A 314 -29.03 -9.63 8.32
CA SER A 314 -29.97 -10.23 7.36
C SER A 314 -30.60 -9.22 6.39
N SER A 315 -30.83 -7.98 6.83
CA SER A 315 -31.50 -6.97 5.99
C SER A 315 -30.54 -6.09 5.18
N VAL A 316 -29.24 -6.14 5.45
CA VAL A 316 -28.23 -5.29 4.79
C VAL A 316 -27.06 -6.11 4.26
N VAL A 317 -26.35 -6.84 5.12
CA VAL A 317 -25.14 -7.59 4.72
C VAL A 317 -25.51 -8.67 3.70
N ASP A 318 -26.50 -9.52 4.02
CA ASP A 318 -26.99 -10.55 3.11
C ASP A 318 -27.48 -9.95 1.78
N LYS A 319 -28.13 -8.79 1.83
CA LYS A 319 -28.65 -8.09 0.64
C LYS A 319 -27.56 -7.46 -0.22
N CYS A 320 -26.51 -6.91 0.37
CA CYS A 320 -25.31 -6.46 -0.33
C CYS A 320 -24.60 -7.64 -1.04
N ILE A 321 -24.50 -8.79 -0.37
CA ILE A 321 -23.93 -10.02 -0.94
C ILE A 321 -24.76 -10.49 -2.13
N GLU A 322 -26.08 -10.64 -1.95
CA GLU A 322 -27.01 -11.08 -2.98
C GLU A 322 -26.98 -10.17 -4.22
N LEU A 323 -27.00 -8.85 -4.01
CA LEU A 323 -26.96 -7.88 -5.09
C LEU A 323 -25.61 -7.89 -5.82
N THR A 324 -24.50 -8.03 -5.10
CA THR A 324 -23.17 -8.16 -5.70
C THR A 324 -23.11 -9.36 -6.65
N LEU A 325 -23.69 -10.50 -6.25
CA LEU A 325 -23.73 -11.69 -7.09
C LEU A 325 -24.64 -11.54 -8.31
N ARG A 326 -25.84 -11.00 -8.12
CA ARG A 326 -26.78 -10.75 -9.23
C ARG A 326 -26.15 -9.84 -10.26
N ARG A 327 -25.48 -8.76 -9.83
CA ARG A 327 -24.70 -7.90 -10.73
C ARG A 327 -23.65 -8.73 -11.46
N ALA A 328 -22.80 -9.47 -10.75
CA ALA A 328 -21.70 -10.21 -11.41
C ALA A 328 -22.15 -11.20 -12.51
N GLN A 329 -23.35 -11.77 -12.39
CA GLN A 329 -23.89 -12.77 -13.32
C GLN A 329 -24.74 -12.18 -14.46
N ASP A 330 -24.98 -10.88 -14.45
CA ASP A 330 -25.89 -10.26 -15.42
C ASP A 330 -25.26 -10.03 -16.81
N THR A 331 -26.01 -10.43 -17.84
CA THR A 331 -25.65 -10.37 -19.27
C THR A 331 -26.78 -9.80 -20.13
N THR A 332 -27.90 -9.38 -19.54
CA THR A 332 -29.06 -8.89 -20.28
C THR A 332 -28.94 -7.37 -20.42
N PRO A 333 -28.86 -6.81 -21.64
CA PRO A 333 -28.85 -5.36 -21.77
C PRO A 333 -30.21 -4.73 -21.45
N PRO A 334 -30.25 -3.46 -21.00
CA PRO A 334 -31.51 -2.73 -20.81
C PRO A 334 -32.32 -2.62 -22.11
N VAL A 335 -33.61 -2.31 -21.98
CA VAL A 335 -34.43 -1.92 -23.14
C VAL A 335 -34.07 -0.51 -23.66
N ALA A 336 -34.30 -0.26 -24.95
CA ALA A 336 -34.06 1.05 -25.55
C ALA A 336 -34.94 2.15 -24.90
N PRO A 337 -34.37 3.33 -24.56
CA PRO A 337 -35.15 4.48 -24.13
C PRO A 337 -36.17 4.91 -25.21
N LYS A 338 -37.33 5.40 -24.78
CA LYS A 338 -38.41 5.82 -25.68
C LYS A 338 -38.69 7.31 -25.56
N ASN A 339 -39.32 7.89 -26.59
CA ASN A 339 -39.79 9.28 -26.61
C ASN A 339 -38.67 10.31 -26.38
N PHE A 340 -37.54 10.18 -27.07
CA PHE A 340 -36.42 11.11 -26.94
C PHE A 340 -36.73 12.46 -27.60
N THR A 341 -36.58 13.55 -26.87
CA THR A 341 -36.77 14.93 -27.35
C THR A 341 -35.59 15.82 -26.98
N VAL A 342 -35.35 16.84 -27.82
CA VAL A 342 -34.30 17.86 -27.64
C VAL A 342 -34.96 19.22 -27.79
N GLU A 343 -34.98 19.99 -26.71
CA GLU A 343 -35.64 21.29 -26.66
C GLU A 343 -34.63 22.35 -26.21
N PRO A 344 -34.32 23.37 -27.04
CA PRO A 344 -33.62 24.55 -26.56
C PRO A 344 -34.49 25.19 -25.48
N GLN A 345 -33.92 25.40 -24.30
CA GLN A 345 -34.63 26.03 -23.20
C GLN A 345 -34.08 27.43 -22.96
N SER A 346 -34.92 28.44 -23.18
CA SER A 346 -34.67 29.79 -22.67
C SER A 346 -35.14 29.85 -21.21
N LEU A 347 -34.23 29.64 -20.26
CA LEU A 347 -34.48 29.97 -18.86
C LEU A 347 -34.18 31.46 -18.63
N TYR A 348 -35.05 32.17 -17.90
CA TYR A 348 -34.89 33.60 -17.62
C TYR A 348 -33.68 33.90 -16.70
N GLU A 349 -32.78 34.72 -17.25
CA GLU A 349 -31.82 35.70 -16.69
C GLU A 349 -30.94 35.35 -15.47
N ALA A 350 -29.65 35.05 -15.77
CA ALA A 350 -28.47 35.69 -15.16
C ALA A 350 -27.18 35.44 -15.99
N ASP A 351 -27.00 34.24 -16.57
CA ASP A 351 -25.66 33.76 -16.98
C ASP A 351 -25.45 33.40 -18.48
N LYS A 352 -26.39 33.70 -19.40
CA LYS A 352 -26.24 33.50 -20.87
C LYS A 352 -25.78 32.10 -21.33
N VAL A 353 -26.08 31.06 -20.57
CA VAL A 353 -25.67 29.68 -20.83
C VAL A 353 -26.53 29.03 -21.92
N ASN A 354 -25.90 28.53 -22.98
CA ASN A 354 -26.61 27.79 -24.04
C ASN A 354 -27.16 26.47 -23.49
N THR A 355 -28.46 26.46 -23.22
CA THR A 355 -29.11 25.40 -22.46
C THR A 355 -30.05 24.58 -23.32
N VAL A 356 -29.80 23.28 -23.35
CA VAL A 356 -30.58 22.33 -24.15
C VAL A 356 -31.07 21.23 -23.24
N LYS A 357 -32.39 21.05 -23.18
CA LYS A 357 -33.00 19.98 -22.41
C LYS A 357 -33.23 18.76 -23.30
N PHE A 358 -32.67 17.65 -22.86
CA PHE A 358 -32.91 16.32 -23.37
C PHE A 358 -33.90 15.61 -22.43
N ALA A 359 -34.90 14.92 -22.98
CA ALA A 359 -35.86 14.15 -22.19
C ALA A 359 -36.26 12.84 -22.87
N TRP A 360 -36.49 11.79 -22.09
CA TRP A 360 -36.96 10.47 -22.55
C TRP A 360 -37.73 9.74 -21.44
N SER A 361 -38.35 8.61 -21.78
CA SER A 361 -39.00 7.70 -20.82
C SER A 361 -38.00 6.69 -20.26
N SER A 362 -38.13 6.31 -18.98
CA SER A 362 -37.21 5.38 -18.31
C SER A 362 -37.09 4.04 -19.03
N ALA A 363 -35.86 3.56 -19.14
CA ALA A 363 -35.57 2.18 -19.50
C ALA A 363 -35.73 1.27 -18.28
N SER A 364 -35.93 -0.02 -18.53
CA SER A 364 -36.06 -1.06 -17.51
C SER A 364 -35.03 -2.17 -17.73
N ASP A 365 -34.57 -2.75 -16.64
CA ASP A 365 -33.52 -3.76 -16.61
C ASP A 365 -33.68 -4.70 -15.40
N ASN A 366 -33.10 -5.90 -15.44
CA ASN A 366 -33.19 -6.93 -14.39
C ASN A 366 -32.24 -6.72 -13.20
N VAL A 367 -31.19 -5.91 -13.32
CA VAL A 367 -30.31 -5.50 -12.20
C VAL A 367 -30.28 -3.97 -12.01
N GLY A 368 -31.11 -3.26 -12.77
CA GLY A 368 -31.32 -1.83 -12.68
C GLY A 368 -30.49 -1.05 -13.70
N VAL A 369 -31.08 0.03 -14.20
CA VAL A 369 -30.39 0.97 -15.09
C VAL A 369 -29.47 1.85 -14.24
N ARG A 370 -28.20 1.93 -14.61
CA ARG A 370 -27.19 2.76 -13.94
C ARG A 370 -27.18 4.17 -14.53
N ASN A 371 -27.20 4.27 -15.86
CA ASN A 371 -27.12 5.55 -16.56
C ASN A 371 -27.67 5.51 -17.99
N TYR A 372 -27.70 6.67 -18.63
CA TYR A 372 -28.07 6.92 -20.01
C TYR A 372 -26.97 7.74 -20.69
N ARG A 373 -26.71 7.45 -21.97
CA ARG A 373 -25.67 8.07 -22.80
C ARG A 373 -26.31 8.89 -23.92
N ILE A 374 -26.03 10.20 -23.97
CA ILE A 374 -26.54 11.14 -25.00
C ILE A 374 -25.41 11.41 -26.02
N CYS A 375 -25.71 11.26 -27.30
CA CYS A 375 -24.75 11.38 -28.40
C CYS A 375 -25.17 12.44 -29.44
N VAL A 376 -24.19 13.08 -30.11
CA VAL A 376 -24.38 13.85 -31.35
C VAL A 376 -23.70 13.12 -32.50
N GLY A 377 -24.46 12.70 -33.51
CA GLY A 377 -24.02 11.67 -34.45
C GLY A 377 -23.51 10.42 -33.70
N ASP A 378 -22.28 10.00 -34.00
CA ASP A 378 -21.62 8.86 -33.32
C ASP A 378 -20.81 9.28 -32.08
N ARG A 379 -20.70 10.58 -31.78
CA ARG A 379 -19.90 11.10 -30.65
C ARG A 379 -20.71 11.11 -29.36
N LEU A 380 -20.24 10.41 -28.33
CA LEU A 380 -20.75 10.53 -26.97
C LEU A 380 -20.52 11.94 -26.43
N LEU A 381 -21.57 12.60 -25.95
CA LEU A 381 -21.49 13.94 -25.34
C LEU A 381 -21.64 13.87 -23.82
N TYR A 382 -22.71 13.22 -23.35
CA TYR A 382 -23.09 13.25 -21.94
C TYR A 382 -23.51 11.88 -21.43
N VAL A 383 -23.37 11.69 -20.12
CA VAL A 383 -23.84 10.51 -19.39
C VAL A 383 -24.64 11.00 -18.18
N THR A 384 -25.87 10.52 -17.98
CA THR A 384 -26.74 10.92 -16.85
C THR A 384 -27.50 9.72 -16.25
N ASN A 385 -27.80 9.73 -14.96
CA ASN A 385 -28.61 8.72 -14.27
C ASN A 385 -30.10 9.11 -14.22
N GLN A 386 -30.45 10.31 -14.68
CA GLN A 386 -31.82 10.81 -14.75
C GLN A 386 -32.40 10.57 -16.15
N THR A 387 -33.73 10.60 -16.29
CA THR A 387 -34.42 10.49 -17.59
C THR A 387 -34.59 11.84 -18.30
N THR A 388 -34.03 12.89 -17.72
CA THR A 388 -33.92 14.22 -18.30
C THR A 388 -32.53 14.73 -18.05
N TYR A 389 -31.94 15.40 -19.02
CA TYR A 389 -30.65 16.04 -18.87
C TYR A 389 -30.72 17.44 -19.44
N THR A 390 -30.44 18.44 -18.62
CA THR A 390 -30.33 19.81 -19.08
C THR A 390 -28.85 20.10 -19.28
N ALA A 391 -28.40 20.01 -20.52
CA ALA A 391 -27.04 20.40 -20.88
C ALA A 391 -26.94 21.91 -20.79
N LYS A 392 -26.13 22.36 -19.85
CA LYS A 392 -25.69 23.74 -19.74
C LYS A 392 -24.38 23.88 -20.50
N ASP A 393 -24.20 24.99 -21.19
CA ASP A 393 -23.02 25.34 -21.97
C ASP A 393 -22.70 24.31 -23.06
N LEU A 394 -23.73 23.66 -23.63
CA LEU A 394 -23.54 22.88 -24.84
C LEU A 394 -22.93 23.83 -25.87
N PRO A 395 -21.75 23.55 -26.46
CA PRO A 395 -21.20 24.45 -27.47
C PRO A 395 -22.23 24.64 -28.56
N ARG A 396 -22.30 25.85 -29.14
CA ARG A 396 -23.36 26.27 -30.06
C ARG A 396 -23.21 25.65 -31.46
N TRP A 397 -23.00 24.35 -31.45
CA TRP A 397 -22.92 23.44 -32.57
C TRP A 397 -24.27 23.31 -33.25
N ASN A 398 -24.19 23.07 -34.55
CA ASN A 398 -25.30 22.71 -35.41
C ASN A 398 -25.18 21.18 -35.69
N GLY A 399 -26.17 20.31 -35.35
CA GLY A 399 -26.08 18.83 -35.50
C GLY A 399 -27.28 17.93 -35.03
N MET A 400 -27.17 16.57 -35.14
CA MET A 400 -28.20 15.53 -34.85
C MET A 400 -27.95 14.69 -33.57
N PHE A 401 -28.95 14.39 -32.73
CA PHE A 401 -28.82 13.81 -31.37
C PHE A 401 -29.66 12.53 -31.11
N ARG A 402 -29.20 11.64 -30.20
CA ARG A 402 -29.89 10.39 -29.74
C ARG A 402 -29.44 9.89 -28.35
N VAL A 403 -30.17 8.97 -27.69
CA VAL A 403 -29.86 8.42 -26.34
C VAL A 403 -29.96 6.89 -26.24
N GLN A 404 -29.17 6.25 -25.39
CA GLN A 404 -29.27 4.82 -25.02
C GLN A 404 -29.04 4.59 -23.51
N ALA A 405 -29.43 3.45 -22.95
CA ALA A 405 -29.30 3.11 -21.52
C ALA A 405 -28.13 2.13 -21.25
N GLU A 406 -27.58 2.19 -20.04
CA GLU A 406 -26.50 1.31 -19.54
C GLU A 406 -26.85 0.78 -18.14
N ASP A 407 -26.64 -0.52 -17.91
CA ASP A 407 -26.88 -1.17 -16.60
C ASP A 407 -25.66 -1.11 -15.65
N GLY A 408 -25.78 -1.79 -14.50
CA GLY A 408 -24.73 -1.94 -13.50
C GLY A 408 -23.46 -2.68 -13.97
N ASN A 409 -23.53 -3.45 -15.05
CA ASN A 409 -22.44 -4.25 -15.62
C ASN A 409 -21.79 -3.63 -16.86
N GLY A 410 -22.41 -2.59 -17.43
CA GLY A 410 -21.95 -1.90 -18.62
C GLY A 410 -22.56 -2.40 -19.92
N ASN A 411 -23.62 -3.22 -19.88
CA ASN A 411 -24.32 -3.60 -21.11
C ASN A 411 -25.13 -2.40 -21.62
N LEU A 412 -25.10 -2.17 -22.94
CA LEU A 412 -25.75 -1.04 -23.59
C LEU A 412 -27.02 -1.48 -24.32
N SER A 413 -28.09 -0.71 -24.16
CA SER A 413 -29.31 -0.89 -24.96
C SER A 413 -29.16 -0.32 -26.38
N PRO A 414 -30.06 -0.66 -27.31
CA PRO A 414 -30.18 0.05 -28.57
C PRO A 414 -30.52 1.54 -28.40
N PHE A 415 -30.16 2.38 -29.38
CA PHE A 415 -30.49 3.82 -29.39
C PHE A 415 -32.00 4.11 -29.50
N SER A 416 -32.41 5.27 -29.00
CA SER A 416 -33.71 5.92 -29.21
C SER A 416 -33.91 6.43 -30.64
N ASN A 417 -35.00 7.17 -30.88
CA ASN A 417 -35.17 8.03 -32.06
C ASN A 417 -34.16 9.21 -32.09
N GLU A 418 -33.92 9.82 -33.27
CA GLU A 418 -32.99 10.95 -33.52
C GLU A 418 -33.68 12.34 -33.62
N VAL A 419 -32.98 13.45 -33.30
CA VAL A 419 -33.49 14.86 -33.30
C VAL A 419 -32.40 15.92 -33.67
N GLU A 420 -32.71 16.98 -34.45
CA GLU A 420 -31.77 18.04 -34.94
C GLU A 420 -31.76 19.37 -34.13
N LEU A 421 -30.62 20.11 -34.07
CA LEU A 421 -30.48 21.44 -33.39
C LEU A 421 -29.43 22.41 -34.04
N ILE A 422 -29.68 23.74 -34.08
CA ILE A 422 -28.83 24.83 -34.69
C ILE A 422 -28.69 26.08 -33.76
N GLN A 423 -27.50 26.68 -33.57
CA GLN A 423 -27.19 27.56 -32.40
C GLN A 423 -26.29 28.86 -32.54
N ASP A 424 -25.28 29.07 -33.43
CA ASP A 424 -24.41 30.31 -33.43
C ASP A 424 -24.07 30.98 -34.81
N LYS A 425 -23.91 32.33 -34.82
CA LYS A 425 -23.50 33.23 -35.91
C LYS A 425 -22.66 34.49 -35.50
N LYS A 426 -21.96 34.54 -34.35
CA LYS A 426 -21.48 35.79 -33.67
C LYS A 426 -19.95 35.93 -33.45
N PRO A 427 -19.42 37.16 -33.17
CA PRO A 427 -18.00 37.45 -33.02
C PRO A 427 -17.20 37.15 -31.75
N PRO A 428 -15.86 37.07 -31.86
CA PRO A 428 -14.94 36.72 -30.80
C PRO A 428 -14.94 37.75 -29.72
N THR A 429 -14.63 37.24 -28.56
CA THR A 429 -14.16 38.00 -27.44
C THR A 429 -12.78 38.56 -27.69
N ILE A 430 -12.49 39.46 -26.77
CA ILE A 430 -11.34 40.30 -26.62
C ILE A 430 -10.19 39.47 -26.00
N PRO A 431 -8.90 39.78 -26.27
CA PRO A 431 -7.73 39.09 -25.74
C PRO A 431 -7.69 39.00 -24.25
N GLY A 432 -7.19 37.86 -23.80
CA GLY A 432 -7.09 37.56 -22.40
C GLY A 432 -5.85 38.17 -21.79
N ASN A 433 -5.86 38.32 -20.46
CA ASN A 433 -4.67 38.39 -19.62
C ASN A 433 -3.50 39.27 -20.09
N PRO A 434 -3.76 40.53 -20.51
CA PRO A 434 -2.70 41.50 -20.57
C PRO A 434 -1.97 41.48 -19.21
N ARG A 435 -0.67 41.22 -19.19
CA ARG A 435 0.18 40.97 -18.03
C ARG A 435 1.54 41.58 -18.27
N PHE A 436 2.24 41.95 -17.21
CA PHE A 436 3.58 42.50 -17.38
C PHE A 436 4.65 41.43 -17.24
N SER A 437 5.54 41.28 -18.22
CA SER A 437 6.71 40.40 -18.12
C SER A 437 8.02 41.15 -17.82
N LEU A 438 7.94 42.46 -17.56
CA LEU A 438 9.05 43.29 -17.09
C LEU A 438 8.54 44.50 -16.29
N PHE A 439 9.18 44.83 -15.15
CA PHE A 439 8.83 45.93 -14.24
C PHE A 439 10.05 46.81 -13.86
N GLY A 440 9.94 48.13 -13.99
CA GLY A 440 10.94 49.07 -13.45
C GLY A 440 10.96 50.43 -14.13
N LEU A 441 11.64 51.41 -13.53
CA LEU A 441 11.96 52.67 -14.22
C LEU A 441 13.23 52.45 -15.07
N PRO A 442 13.21 52.64 -16.42
CA PRO A 442 12.17 53.33 -17.21
C PRO A 442 11.30 52.43 -18.14
N VAL A 443 11.17 51.10 -17.98
CA VAL A 443 10.42 50.21 -18.92
C VAL A 443 9.53 49.18 -18.24
N ILE A 444 8.37 48.90 -18.87
CA ILE A 444 7.51 47.74 -18.61
C ILE A 444 7.14 47.00 -19.92
N ARG A 445 6.98 45.67 -19.89
CA ARG A 445 6.61 44.84 -21.06
C ARG A 445 5.27 44.16 -20.84
N LEU A 446 4.36 44.26 -21.80
CA LEU A 446 3.03 43.64 -21.80
C LEU A 446 3.00 42.33 -22.60
N GLU A 447 2.40 41.29 -22.06
CA GLU A 447 2.02 40.06 -22.76
C GLU A 447 0.54 39.84 -22.58
N TRP A 448 -0.15 39.17 -23.48
CA TRP A 448 -1.58 38.88 -23.31
C TRP A 448 -1.89 37.49 -23.81
N ASP A 449 -2.89 36.89 -23.23
CA ASP A 449 -3.38 35.61 -23.65
C ASP A 449 -4.28 35.72 -24.86
N GLY A 450 -4.47 34.56 -25.47
CA GLY A 450 -5.38 34.44 -26.57
C GLY A 450 -6.82 34.84 -26.20
N SER A 451 -7.60 35.25 -27.18
CA SER A 451 -9.02 35.55 -27.02
C SER A 451 -9.85 34.34 -27.33
N SER A 452 -11.13 34.45 -27.07
CA SER A 452 -12.12 33.41 -27.30
C SER A 452 -13.27 33.93 -28.15
N ASP A 453 -14.27 33.13 -28.44
CA ASP A 453 -15.40 33.52 -29.28
C ASP A 453 -16.62 32.81 -28.76
N ASP A 454 -17.15 33.42 -27.70
CA ASP A 454 -17.86 32.70 -26.66
C ASP A 454 -19.34 32.59 -26.95
N ASP A 455 -19.83 33.51 -27.76
CA ASP A 455 -21.10 33.33 -28.39
C ASP A 455 -21.03 32.38 -29.60
N GLY A 456 -19.82 31.91 -29.92
CA GLY A 456 -19.24 31.56 -31.21
C GLY A 456 -18.62 30.14 -31.33
N ILE A 457 -17.51 29.98 -32.08
CA ILE A 457 -16.74 28.72 -32.19
C ILE A 457 -15.20 28.81 -31.98
N GLY A 458 -14.57 29.99 -31.81
CA GLY A 458 -13.16 30.18 -31.28
C GLY A 458 -12.23 31.12 -32.10
N VAL A 459 -10.95 31.42 -31.74
CA VAL A 459 -10.17 32.65 -32.15
C VAL A 459 -8.94 32.54 -33.11
N LYS A 460 -8.60 33.66 -33.80
CA LYS A 460 -7.70 33.85 -34.95
C LYS A 460 -6.45 34.80 -34.78
N ASP A 461 -6.50 36.10 -34.33
CA ASP A 461 -5.32 37.06 -34.16
C ASP A 461 -5.52 38.35 -33.22
N TYR A 462 -4.53 39.32 -32.99
CA TYR A 462 -4.47 40.39 -31.88
C TYR A 462 -3.87 41.87 -32.12
N GLU A 463 -4.26 42.98 -31.39
CA GLU A 463 -3.83 44.45 -31.53
C GLU A 463 -3.70 45.31 -30.18
N VAL A 464 -2.75 46.28 -29.90
CA VAL A 464 -2.40 46.96 -28.55
C VAL A 464 -2.35 48.54 -28.43
N ARG A 465 -2.68 49.18 -27.26
CA ARG A 465 -2.60 50.66 -26.90
C ARG A 465 -2.31 51.04 -25.40
N MET A 466 -1.82 52.25 -25.05
CA MET A 466 -1.60 52.75 -23.64
C MET A 466 -2.24 54.12 -23.37
N ASP A 467 -2.92 54.28 -22.22
CA ASP A 467 -3.72 55.48 -21.85
C ASP A 467 -4.55 56.02 -23.05
N GLY A 468 -5.04 55.10 -23.90
CA GLY A 468 -5.85 55.37 -25.10
C GLY A 468 -5.10 55.55 -26.44
N VAL A 469 -3.76 55.60 -26.48
CA VAL A 469 -2.97 55.83 -27.72
C VAL A 469 -2.40 54.51 -28.27
N VAL A 470 -2.73 54.15 -29.52
CA VAL A 470 -2.35 52.86 -30.18
C VAL A 470 -0.85 52.74 -30.40
N GLN A 471 -0.32 51.53 -30.19
CA GLN A 471 1.11 51.23 -30.27
C GLN A 471 1.48 50.14 -31.34
N GLY A 472 0.63 49.12 -31.68
CA GLY A 472 0.90 48.09 -32.75
C GLY A 472 0.04 46.78 -32.73
N ALA A 473 0.30 45.74 -33.58
CA ALA A 473 -0.48 44.45 -33.69
C ALA A 473 0.33 43.15 -33.93
N THR A 474 -0.16 41.96 -33.54
CA THR A 474 0.56 40.66 -33.66
C THR A 474 -0.34 39.39 -33.62
N ARG A 475 0.12 38.28 -34.23
CA ARG A 475 -0.48 36.93 -34.08
C ARG A 475 0.02 36.20 -32.82
N GLY A 476 1.12 36.70 -32.26
CA GLY A 476 1.65 36.28 -30.97
C GLY A 476 1.04 37.07 -29.83
N LEU A 477 1.63 36.91 -28.66
CA LEU A 477 0.96 37.20 -27.39
C LEU A 477 1.72 38.26 -26.54
N LYS A 478 2.46 39.24 -27.13
CA LYS A 478 3.31 40.24 -26.38
C LYS A 478 3.77 41.56 -27.08
N PHE A 479 4.13 42.62 -26.30
CA PHE A 479 4.44 44.05 -26.67
C PHE A 479 5.11 44.97 -25.55
N ASP A 480 6.01 45.96 -25.84
CA ASP A 480 6.82 46.76 -24.83
C ASP A 480 6.48 48.28 -24.65
N ILE A 481 6.69 48.91 -23.45
CA ILE A 481 6.25 50.29 -23.02
C ILE A 481 7.23 51.01 -22.00
N TYR A 482 7.30 52.37 -21.91
CA TYR A 482 8.31 53.15 -21.13
C TYR A 482 7.77 54.22 -20.09
N ASN A 483 8.44 54.43 -18.93
CA ASN A 483 8.34 55.47 -17.84
C ASN A 483 7.10 55.49 -16.85
N VAL A 484 6.96 54.58 -15.84
CA VAL A 484 5.79 54.50 -14.89
C VAL A 484 6.14 54.28 -13.37
N PRO A 485 5.61 55.03 -12.34
CA PRO A 485 5.96 54.92 -10.88
C PRO A 485 5.20 53.87 -9.97
N PRO A 486 5.71 53.48 -8.76
CA PRO A 486 5.25 52.35 -7.90
C PRO A 486 3.91 52.41 -7.16
N SER A 487 3.67 53.51 -6.45
CA SER A 487 2.47 53.74 -5.64
C SER A 487 1.27 54.14 -6.51
N GLU A 488 1.49 54.35 -7.81
CA GLU A 488 0.48 54.77 -8.77
C GLU A 488 0.07 53.65 -9.73
N SER A 489 -1.18 53.74 -10.20
CA SER A 489 -1.75 52.82 -11.19
C SER A 489 -1.81 53.44 -12.60
N ARG A 490 -1.63 52.63 -13.65
CA ARG A 490 -1.69 52.97 -15.10
C ARG A 490 -2.31 51.83 -15.91
N PHE A 491 -2.99 52.15 -17.02
CA PHE A 491 -3.87 51.23 -17.76
C PHE A 491 -3.47 51.05 -19.25
N ILE A 492 -3.36 49.80 -19.71
CA ILE A 492 -2.78 49.44 -21.02
C ILE A 492 -3.63 48.33 -21.68
N GLU A 493 -3.93 48.39 -22.99
CA GLU A 493 -5.02 47.64 -23.64
C GLU A 493 -4.69 46.85 -24.97
N VAL A 494 -5.47 45.79 -25.36
CA VAL A 494 -5.31 44.87 -26.54
C VAL A 494 -6.63 44.19 -27.08
N ARG A 495 -6.85 43.84 -28.39
CA ARG A 495 -8.09 43.21 -29.02
C ARG A 495 -7.93 42.06 -30.09
N SER A 496 -8.96 41.32 -30.61
CA SER A 496 -8.92 40.03 -31.42
C SER A 496 -10.06 39.58 -32.43
N ARG A 497 -10.04 38.32 -32.97
CA ARG A 497 -10.78 37.75 -34.18
C ARG A 497 -11.15 36.19 -34.18
N ASP A 498 -12.16 35.56 -34.88
CA ASP A 498 -12.76 34.15 -34.69
C ASP A 498 -12.81 33.09 -35.86
N TYR A 499 -13.36 31.86 -35.64
CA TYR A 499 -13.47 30.64 -36.50
C TYR A 499 -14.80 30.46 -37.26
N ASN A 500 -15.87 31.13 -36.83
CA ASN A 500 -17.05 31.38 -37.66
C ASN A 500 -16.86 32.70 -38.48
N ASP A 501 -15.65 33.32 -38.41
CA ASP A 501 -15.03 34.50 -39.07
C ASP A 501 -15.42 35.94 -38.63
N ASN A 502 -15.51 36.27 -37.33
CA ASN A 502 -15.85 37.64 -36.86
C ASN A 502 -14.76 38.32 -35.94
N VAL A 503 -14.92 39.59 -35.42
CA VAL A 503 -13.92 40.38 -34.59
C VAL A 503 -14.42 41.01 -33.25
N SER A 504 -13.49 41.34 -32.33
CA SER A 504 -13.72 41.80 -30.94
C SER A 504 -13.40 43.29 -30.62
N GLU A 505 -13.81 43.72 -29.41
CA GLU A 505 -13.43 44.99 -28.72
C GLU A 505 -12.06 44.91 -28.00
N TRP A 506 -11.57 45.96 -27.29
CA TRP A 506 -10.26 46.04 -26.58
C TRP A 506 -10.33 45.68 -25.06
N THR A 507 -9.32 45.01 -24.53
CA THR A 507 -9.11 44.63 -23.10
C THR A 507 -7.93 45.41 -22.55
N GLY A 508 -7.68 45.49 -21.26
CA GLY A 508 -6.42 46.04 -20.74
C GLY A 508 -6.08 45.64 -19.32
N ILE A 509 -4.83 45.84 -18.92
CA ILE A 509 -4.33 45.58 -17.57
C ILE A 509 -4.03 46.88 -16.83
N LEU A 510 -4.44 46.90 -15.57
CA LEU A 510 -4.06 47.90 -14.58
C LEU A 510 -2.85 47.42 -13.79
N ARG A 511 -1.78 48.20 -13.82
CA ARG A 511 -0.68 48.05 -12.87
C ARG A 511 -1.17 48.43 -11.46
N ARG A 512 -1.13 47.51 -10.46
CA ARG A 512 -1.66 47.69 -9.09
C ARG A 512 -0.61 48.19 -8.08
N PRO A 513 -1.03 48.89 -7.01
CA PRO A 513 -0.15 49.30 -5.90
C PRO A 513 0.06 48.16 -4.87
N ILE A 514 1.27 48.06 -4.32
CA ILE A 514 1.68 47.00 -3.38
C ILE A 514 0.84 47.05 -2.05
N PRO A 515 0.45 45.91 -1.40
CA PRO A 515 -0.48 45.85 -0.25
C PRO A 515 0.07 46.32 1.12
N GLU A 516 -0.73 46.21 2.19
CA GLU A 516 -0.37 46.61 3.58
C GLU A 516 -0.60 45.49 4.63
N LEU A 517 0.19 45.46 5.72
CA LEU A 517 0.13 44.48 6.83
C LEU A 517 -0.93 44.79 7.93
N LYS A 518 -1.61 43.75 8.48
CA LYS A 518 -2.72 43.84 9.47
C LYS A 518 -2.71 42.73 10.55
N ASN A 519 -3.35 42.98 11.71
CA ASN A 519 -3.61 42.05 12.84
C ASN A 519 -2.41 41.21 13.32
N MET A 520 -1.42 41.85 13.93
CA MET A 520 -0.25 41.18 14.51
C MET A 520 -0.60 40.42 15.80
N GLN A 521 -0.02 39.23 15.99
CA GLN A 521 -0.03 38.36 17.18
C GLN A 521 1.41 37.95 17.56
N VAL A 522 1.64 37.51 18.81
CA VAL A 522 2.98 37.16 19.31
C VAL A 522 2.96 35.89 20.17
N CYS A 523 3.93 34.98 19.98
CA CYS A 523 4.14 33.74 20.74
C CYS A 523 5.61 33.59 21.17
N TYR A 524 5.91 33.01 22.34
CA TYR A 524 7.27 32.88 22.87
C TYR A 524 7.69 31.43 23.07
N VAL A 525 8.90 31.08 22.64
CA VAL A 525 9.52 29.75 22.82
C VAL A 525 10.81 29.90 23.64
N PRO A 526 10.91 29.31 24.85
CA PRO A 526 12.15 29.31 25.63
C PRO A 526 13.29 28.62 24.88
N ILE A 527 14.50 29.19 24.93
CA ILE A 527 15.70 28.60 24.32
C ILE A 527 16.52 27.92 25.43
N ASP A 528 17.06 26.73 25.14
CA ASP A 528 17.56 25.74 26.10
C ASP A 528 18.49 26.29 27.23
N LEU A 529 18.28 25.77 28.43
CA LEU A 529 18.46 26.40 29.76
C LEU A 529 19.89 26.53 30.32
N ASP A 530 20.93 26.31 29.53
CA ASP A 530 22.31 26.28 30.07
C ASP A 530 23.07 27.61 30.00
N ARG A 531 22.51 28.67 29.38
CA ARG A 531 23.20 29.98 29.25
C ARG A 531 22.41 31.22 29.66
N ASP A 532 21.08 31.26 29.54
CA ASP A 532 20.26 32.40 29.97
C ASP A 532 18.75 32.06 30.12
N PRO A 533 18.20 31.93 31.35
CA PRO A 533 16.81 31.56 31.60
C PRO A 533 15.79 32.67 31.29
N LEU A 534 16.25 33.87 30.93
CA LEU A 534 15.39 35.01 30.61
C LEU A 534 15.24 35.23 29.09
N LEU A 535 15.89 34.42 28.24
CA LEU A 535 15.90 34.58 26.79
C LEU A 535 14.92 33.63 26.08
N ALA A 536 14.07 34.15 25.21
CA ALA A 536 13.18 33.37 24.36
C ALA A 536 13.17 33.84 22.91
N LEU A 537 12.69 32.96 22.04
CA LEU A 537 12.38 33.26 20.66
C LEU A 537 10.93 33.77 20.57
N ALA A 538 10.75 35.04 20.23
CA ALA A 538 9.47 35.64 19.91
C ALA A 538 9.11 35.34 18.45
N THR A 539 7.97 34.71 18.23
CA THR A 539 7.36 34.51 16.91
C THR A 539 6.22 35.51 16.75
N LEU A 540 6.42 36.51 15.90
CA LEU A 540 5.42 37.52 15.56
C LEU A 540 4.69 37.08 14.30
N THR A 541 3.37 36.99 14.35
CA THR A 541 2.56 36.54 13.20
C THR A 541 1.54 37.60 12.80
N TRP A 542 1.40 37.89 11.52
CA TRP A 542 0.30 38.73 11.00
C TRP A 542 -0.76 37.86 10.36
N ASP A 543 -1.94 38.46 10.16
CA ASP A 543 -2.95 37.86 9.31
C ASP A 543 -2.32 37.48 7.97
N PRO A 544 -2.68 36.31 7.42
CA PRO A 544 -2.27 35.95 6.09
C PRO A 544 -2.61 37.07 5.11
N ILE A 545 -1.61 37.53 4.36
CA ILE A 545 -1.90 38.38 3.21
C ILE A 545 -2.54 37.46 2.18
N PRO A 546 -3.82 37.72 1.81
CA PRO A 546 -4.41 37.00 0.69
C PRO A 546 -3.57 37.32 -0.53
N ASP A 547 -3.32 36.33 -1.38
CA ASP A 547 -2.51 36.52 -2.58
C ASP A 547 -3.03 37.76 -3.36
N PRO A 548 -2.26 38.85 -3.43
CA PRO A 548 -2.64 40.07 -4.13
C PRO A 548 -2.69 39.89 -5.66
N GLY A 549 -2.28 38.72 -6.16
CA GLY A 549 -2.25 38.36 -7.56
C GLY A 549 -1.11 39.03 -8.31
N TYR A 550 0.02 39.31 -7.64
CA TYR A 550 1.25 39.70 -8.33
C TYR A 550 1.92 38.45 -8.88
N ALA A 551 2.40 38.51 -10.13
CA ALA A 551 3.18 37.43 -10.72
C ALA A 551 4.59 37.26 -10.09
N MET A 552 4.95 38.13 -9.13
CA MET A 552 6.29 38.24 -8.55
C MET A 552 6.18 38.25 -7.03
N PRO A 553 7.03 37.50 -6.29
CA PRO A 553 6.87 37.32 -4.86
C PRO A 553 7.10 38.63 -4.12
N ILE A 554 6.25 38.89 -3.13
CA ILE A 554 6.47 39.94 -2.14
C ILE A 554 7.29 39.35 -1.00
N GLY A 555 8.19 40.16 -0.45
CA GLY A 555 8.90 39.86 0.78
C GLY A 555 8.66 40.91 1.85
N LEU A 556 8.96 40.50 3.08
CA LEU A 556 8.94 41.30 4.29
C LEU A 556 10.30 41.96 4.46
N ALA A 557 10.37 43.27 4.26
CA ALA A 557 11.54 44.06 4.61
C ALA A 557 11.31 44.66 6.01
N ALA A 558 12.16 44.34 6.97
CA ALA A 558 11.98 44.80 8.35
C ALA A 558 13.23 45.50 8.88
N THR A 559 13.01 46.49 9.73
CA THR A 559 14.03 47.11 10.58
C THR A 559 13.64 46.81 12.02
N SER A 560 14.42 45.97 12.72
CA SER A 560 14.20 45.69 14.14
C SER A 560 15.32 46.26 14.98
N LYS A 561 15.00 46.87 16.12
CA LYS A 561 15.99 47.51 17.02
C LYS A 561 16.93 48.49 16.28
N ASN A 562 16.39 49.18 15.27
CA ASN A 562 17.11 50.08 14.35
C ASN A 562 18.15 49.40 13.42
N ILE A 563 18.03 48.10 13.15
CA ILE A 563 18.88 47.36 12.20
C ILE A 563 18.03 46.86 11.04
N ASP A 564 18.42 47.21 9.81
CA ASP A 564 17.77 46.71 8.59
C ASP A 564 18.11 45.24 8.35
N LEU A 565 17.08 44.43 8.16
CA LEU A 565 17.19 43.00 7.93
C LEU A 565 17.04 42.68 6.44
N PRO A 566 17.67 41.59 5.96
CA PRO A 566 17.46 41.13 4.60
C PRO A 566 15.98 40.78 4.37
N PRO A 567 15.40 41.15 3.22
CA PRO A 567 14.00 40.90 2.95
C PRO A 567 13.73 39.40 2.86
N LEU A 568 12.73 38.93 3.60
CA LEU A 568 12.34 37.53 3.63
C LEU A 568 11.13 37.30 2.73
N PRO A 569 11.14 36.28 1.85
CA PRO A 569 9.94 35.94 1.08
C PRO A 569 8.81 35.53 2.02
N ILE A 570 7.58 35.95 1.70
CA ILE A 570 6.39 35.54 2.47
C ILE A 570 5.59 34.48 1.71
N GLU A 571 4.96 33.56 2.43
CA GLU A 571 4.08 32.55 1.86
C GLU A 571 2.62 33.00 2.01
N TYR A 572 1.96 33.32 0.89
CA TYR A 572 0.58 33.82 0.90
C TYR A 572 -0.40 32.81 1.50
N GLY A 573 -1.41 33.29 2.21
CA GLY A 573 -2.39 32.41 2.88
C GLY A 573 -1.89 31.73 4.16
N THR A 574 -0.59 31.81 4.46
CA THR A 574 -0.06 31.46 5.79
C THR A 574 0.10 32.71 6.65
N PRO A 575 -0.04 32.59 7.98
CA PRO A 575 0.30 33.69 8.86
C PRO A 575 1.77 34.07 8.66
N ILE A 576 2.02 35.31 8.27
CA ILE A 576 3.38 35.79 8.02
C ILE A 576 4.09 35.82 9.36
N SER A 577 5.17 35.04 9.52
CA SER A 577 5.92 34.97 10.77
C SER A 577 7.27 35.67 10.69
N PHE A 578 7.59 36.47 11.71
CA PHE A 578 8.91 37.05 11.93
C PHE A 578 9.44 36.56 13.29
N LEU A 579 10.69 36.07 13.30
CA LEU A 579 11.32 35.50 14.50
C LEU A 579 12.37 36.46 15.04
N GLU A 580 12.30 36.74 16.34
CA GLU A 580 13.29 37.60 17.00
C GLU A 580 13.61 37.11 18.41
N TYR A 581 14.86 37.27 18.83
CA TYR A 581 15.27 37.02 20.21
C TYR A 581 14.78 38.15 21.10
N ALA A 582 14.09 37.78 22.17
CA ALA A 582 13.57 38.72 23.13
C ALA A 582 13.76 38.18 24.55
N ARG A 583 14.16 39.05 25.48
CA ARG A 583 14.26 38.71 26.90
C ARG A 583 12.98 39.03 27.65
N GLN A 584 12.73 38.31 28.75
CA GLN A 584 11.66 38.61 29.70
C GLN A 584 11.70 40.11 30.09
N ASP A 585 10.55 40.79 29.99
CA ASP A 585 10.35 42.23 30.26
C ASP A 585 11.05 43.20 29.27
N GLU A 586 11.56 42.73 28.12
CA GLU A 586 12.09 43.59 27.04
C GLU A 586 10.97 44.21 26.19
N GLU A 587 11.14 45.50 25.81
CA GLU A 587 10.28 46.24 24.87
C GLU A 587 11.14 46.71 23.68
N PHE A 588 10.70 46.49 22.43
CA PHE A 588 11.42 46.95 21.24
C PHE A 588 10.52 47.44 20.08
N GLU A 589 11.07 48.34 19.25
CA GLU A 589 10.41 48.90 18.06
C GLU A 589 10.74 48.07 16.79
N LEU A 590 9.69 47.74 16.04
CA LEU A 590 9.78 47.03 14.77
C LEU A 590 9.16 47.88 13.64
N LYS A 591 9.93 48.17 12.58
CA LYS A 591 9.44 48.80 11.34
C LYS A 591 9.38 47.78 10.23
N VAL A 592 8.29 47.74 9.47
CA VAL A 592 8.08 46.73 8.44
C VAL A 592 7.50 47.36 7.18
N SER A 593 8.10 47.05 6.02
CA SER A 593 7.65 47.36 4.66
C SER A 593 7.46 46.07 3.86
N LEU A 594 6.60 46.13 2.86
CA LEU A 594 6.52 45.09 1.83
C LEU A 594 7.36 45.48 0.63
N GLN A 595 8.01 44.49 0.02
CA GLN A 595 8.93 44.67 -1.11
C GLN A 595 8.64 43.65 -2.21
N LEU A 596 8.65 44.06 -3.48
CA LEU A 596 8.68 43.12 -4.62
C LEU A 596 10.09 42.56 -4.77
N MET A 597 10.24 41.25 -4.61
CA MET A 597 11.54 40.60 -4.37
C MET A 597 12.51 40.67 -5.56
N GLU A 598 12.02 40.58 -6.80
CA GLU A 598 12.90 40.61 -7.97
C GLU A 598 13.14 42.04 -8.51
N SER A 599 12.18 42.96 -8.39
CA SER A 599 12.35 44.35 -8.84
C SER A 599 12.94 45.28 -7.79
N GLY A 600 12.90 44.89 -6.51
CA GLY A 600 13.41 45.67 -5.38
C GLY A 600 12.51 46.84 -4.94
N GLU A 601 11.34 47.00 -5.57
CA GLU A 601 10.37 48.08 -5.34
C GLU A 601 9.66 47.94 -3.97
N LYS A 602 9.68 48.97 -3.11
CA LYS A 602 9.21 48.92 -1.70
C LYS A 602 8.03 49.86 -1.40
N THR A 603 7.19 49.50 -0.42
CA THR A 603 6.22 50.39 0.22
C THR A 603 6.85 51.24 1.32
N ASP A 604 6.16 52.30 1.74
CA ASP A 604 6.51 53.07 2.95
C ASP A 604 6.44 52.18 4.22
N PRO A 605 7.35 52.33 5.20
CA PRO A 605 7.45 51.47 6.38
C PRO A 605 6.42 51.79 7.49
N LYS A 606 5.91 50.75 8.16
CA LYS A 606 4.98 50.83 9.31
C LYS A 606 5.64 50.42 10.63
N THR A 607 5.45 51.18 11.71
CA THR A 607 6.16 51.05 13.01
C THR A 607 5.26 50.48 14.13
N MET A 608 5.79 49.59 15.00
CA MET A 608 5.08 48.90 16.09
C MET A 608 5.96 48.63 17.34
N VAL A 609 5.37 48.40 18.52
CA VAL A 609 6.03 48.11 19.81
C VAL A 609 5.59 46.73 20.38
N VAL A 610 6.49 45.93 20.96
CA VAL A 610 6.27 44.51 21.38
C VAL A 610 6.74 44.23 22.83
N ASP A 611 5.91 43.57 23.66
CA ASP A 611 6.13 43.29 25.12
C ASP A 611 6.20 41.78 25.48
N VAL A 612 7.20 41.29 26.24
CA VAL A 612 7.51 39.83 26.46
C VAL A 612 7.15 39.28 27.87
N ASP A 613 6.30 38.22 27.98
CA ASP A 613 5.94 37.53 29.27
C ASP A 613 5.76 35.98 29.17
N MET A 614 6.59 35.23 29.93
CA MET A 614 6.73 33.75 29.92
C MET A 614 6.34 33.02 31.23
N THR A 615 5.52 33.62 32.09
CA THR A 615 5.22 33.06 33.43
C THR A 615 4.21 31.88 33.42
N LEU A 616 4.53 30.75 34.10
CA LEU A 616 3.60 29.61 34.23
C LEU A 616 2.39 29.95 35.12
N PRO A 617 1.18 29.42 34.84
CA PRO A 617 0.04 29.59 35.72
C PRO A 617 0.23 28.89 37.07
N GLN A 618 -0.34 29.47 38.12
CA GLN A 618 -0.26 28.90 39.46
C GLN A 618 -1.07 27.59 39.54
N PRO A 619 -0.59 26.56 40.25
CA PRO A 619 -1.34 25.33 40.48
C PRO A 619 -2.68 25.59 41.18
N VAL A 620 -3.61 24.64 41.07
CA VAL A 620 -4.80 24.66 41.94
C VAL A 620 -4.38 24.35 43.38
N GLU A 621 -5.16 24.84 44.34
CA GLU A 621 -4.95 24.58 45.77
C GLU A 621 -6.11 23.78 46.37
N ASN A 622 -5.90 23.17 47.54
CA ASN A 622 -6.94 22.46 48.29
C ASN A 622 -7.71 21.38 47.49
N PHE A 623 -7.05 20.73 46.52
CA PHE A 623 -7.62 19.63 45.75
C PHE A 623 -7.92 18.43 46.66
N LYS A 624 -9.20 18.05 46.77
CA LYS A 624 -9.67 17.04 47.73
C LYS A 624 -10.96 16.35 47.27
N ILE A 625 -11.24 15.20 47.90
CA ILE A 625 -12.56 14.56 47.86
C ILE A 625 -13.45 15.19 48.94
N VAL A 626 -14.64 15.63 48.56
CA VAL A 626 -15.61 16.30 49.45
C VAL A 626 -16.70 15.34 49.92
N SER A 627 -17.07 14.37 49.09
CA SER A 627 -18.00 13.30 49.46
C SER A 627 -17.85 12.10 48.55
N GLU A 628 -18.16 10.91 49.07
CA GLU A 628 -18.35 9.70 48.28
C GLU A 628 -19.84 9.45 48.08
N THR A 629 -20.24 9.16 46.85
CA THR A 629 -21.61 8.77 46.51
C THR A 629 -21.64 7.28 46.15
N ALA A 630 -22.84 6.68 46.07
CA ALA A 630 -22.98 5.29 45.65
C ALA A 630 -22.41 5.01 44.24
N THR A 631 -22.26 6.07 43.43
CA THR A 631 -21.88 6.02 42.01
C THR A 631 -20.55 6.73 41.69
N GLY A 632 -19.88 7.39 42.64
CA GLY A 632 -18.69 8.18 42.34
C GLY A 632 -18.07 8.97 43.49
N LEU A 633 -17.12 9.84 43.15
CA LEU A 633 -16.39 10.75 44.04
C LEU A 633 -16.71 12.20 43.65
N LYS A 634 -17.07 13.03 44.62
CA LYS A 634 -17.18 14.49 44.41
C LYS A 634 -15.85 15.16 44.73
N LEU A 635 -15.19 15.70 43.69
CA LEU A 635 -13.90 16.41 43.79
C LEU A 635 -14.14 17.92 43.90
N ALA A 636 -13.31 18.61 44.67
CA ALA A 636 -13.27 20.07 44.71
C ALA A 636 -11.85 20.60 44.87
N TRP A 637 -11.63 21.82 44.38
CA TRP A 637 -10.36 22.55 44.47
C TRP A 637 -10.63 24.05 44.55
N ASP A 638 -9.66 24.79 45.05
CA ASP A 638 -9.64 26.24 44.93
C ASP A 638 -9.13 26.63 43.55
N LYS A 639 -9.77 27.64 42.95
CA LYS A 639 -9.37 28.17 41.65
C LYS A 639 -7.93 28.67 41.70
N SER A 640 -7.19 28.45 40.62
CA SER A 640 -5.85 29.00 40.48
C SER A 640 -5.88 30.52 40.61
N SER A 641 -4.85 31.08 41.25
CA SER A 641 -4.70 32.52 41.50
C SER A 641 -4.24 33.32 40.27
N SER A 642 -3.90 32.64 39.17
CA SER A 642 -3.57 33.27 37.88
C SER A 642 -4.80 33.88 37.22
N LYS A 643 -4.67 35.09 36.66
CA LYS A 643 -5.81 35.86 36.15
C LYS A 643 -6.43 35.35 34.83
N ASN A 644 -5.74 34.47 34.09
CA ASN A 644 -6.09 34.13 32.70
C ASN A 644 -6.36 32.62 32.48
N ILE A 645 -6.90 31.92 33.48
CA ILE A 645 -7.23 30.49 33.36
C ILE A 645 -8.48 30.28 32.50
N VAL A 646 -8.34 29.52 31.42
CA VAL A 646 -9.43 29.16 30.50
C VAL A 646 -9.97 27.75 30.73
N ASN A 647 -9.14 26.83 31.24
CA ASN A 647 -9.55 25.45 31.50
C ASN A 647 -8.86 24.85 32.74
N TYR A 648 -9.50 23.82 33.32
CA TYR A 648 -8.86 22.85 34.20
C TYR A 648 -8.84 21.49 33.52
N ALA A 649 -7.80 20.71 33.76
CA ALA A 649 -7.64 19.36 33.23
C ALA A 649 -7.57 18.35 34.38
N ILE A 650 -8.41 17.31 34.33
CA ILE A 650 -8.42 16.21 35.31
C ILE A 650 -8.01 14.91 34.62
N SER A 651 -7.00 14.23 35.18
CA SER A 651 -6.48 12.95 34.72
C SER A 651 -6.63 11.89 35.82
N VAL A 652 -6.93 10.64 35.44
CA VAL A 652 -6.99 9.49 36.34
C VAL A 652 -6.03 8.43 35.83
N ASN A 653 -5.05 8.04 36.64
CA ASN A 653 -4.02 7.04 36.30
C ASN A 653 -3.36 7.32 34.93
N GLU A 654 -2.94 8.58 34.72
CA GLU A 654 -2.29 9.06 33.49
C GLU A 654 -3.11 8.99 32.18
N ASN A 655 -4.40 8.66 32.25
CA ASN A 655 -5.28 8.71 31.08
C ASN A 655 -5.42 10.13 30.51
N PRO A 656 -5.76 10.28 29.21
CA PRO A 656 -5.98 11.58 28.61
C PRO A 656 -6.99 12.43 29.41
N PRO A 657 -6.67 13.70 29.70
CA PRO A 657 -7.42 14.48 30.66
C PRO A 657 -8.79 14.90 30.14
N LEU A 658 -9.74 14.97 31.06
CA LEU A 658 -10.99 15.69 30.85
C LEU A 658 -10.74 17.20 31.02
N LEU A 659 -11.15 17.99 30.03
CA LEU A 659 -11.10 19.45 30.10
C LEU A 659 -12.41 20.00 30.66
N LEU A 660 -12.28 20.83 31.69
CA LEU A 660 -13.35 21.57 32.33
C LEU A 660 -13.13 23.07 32.12
N ALA A 661 -14.19 23.87 32.14
CA ALA A 661 -14.07 25.32 31.99
C ALA A 661 -13.31 25.95 33.17
N GLY A 662 -12.49 26.99 32.94
CA GLY A 662 -11.77 27.70 34.01
C GLY A 662 -12.68 28.35 35.07
N SER A 663 -13.98 28.42 34.80
CA SER A 663 -15.01 28.90 35.73
C SER A 663 -15.44 27.87 36.78
N VAL A 664 -15.14 26.57 36.63
CA VAL A 664 -15.55 25.52 37.57
C VAL A 664 -14.56 25.33 38.73
N SER A 665 -15.01 24.76 39.84
CA SER A 665 -14.19 24.43 41.02
C SER A 665 -14.60 23.11 41.70
N GLU A 666 -15.53 22.37 41.09
CA GLU A 666 -15.97 21.05 41.53
C GLU A 666 -16.30 20.17 40.32
N TYR A 667 -16.17 18.85 40.50
CA TYR A 667 -16.51 17.85 39.48
C TYR A 667 -16.90 16.52 40.13
N GLU A 668 -17.93 15.85 39.61
CA GLU A 668 -18.34 14.51 40.05
C GLU A 668 -17.72 13.46 39.13
N LEU A 669 -16.76 12.70 39.67
CA LEU A 669 -16.06 11.63 38.98
C LEU A 669 -16.78 10.30 39.20
N GLY A 670 -17.03 9.53 38.14
CA GLY A 670 -17.63 8.19 38.25
C GLY A 670 -16.78 7.22 39.09
N LYS A 671 -17.41 6.14 39.60
CA LYS A 671 -16.77 5.15 40.48
C LYS A 671 -15.50 4.54 39.84
N VAL A 672 -14.37 4.65 40.53
CA VAL A 672 -13.02 4.31 40.04
C VAL A 672 -12.30 3.22 40.87
N TRP A 673 -13.00 2.49 41.75
CA TRP A 673 -12.37 1.49 42.61
C TRP A 673 -11.96 0.20 41.87
N GLY A 674 -10.68 -0.18 41.98
CA GLY A 674 -10.07 -1.48 41.67
C GLY A 674 -9.07 -1.88 42.77
N SER A 675 -8.36 -3.02 42.65
CA SER A 675 -7.44 -3.57 43.67
C SER A 675 -6.10 -2.81 43.83
N GLU A 676 -5.98 -1.60 43.29
CA GLU A 676 -4.75 -0.82 43.25
C GLU A 676 -4.95 0.64 43.71
N GLU A 677 -3.84 1.29 44.06
CA GLU A 677 -3.75 2.71 44.41
C GLU A 677 -4.14 3.58 43.19
N VAL A 678 -5.16 4.42 43.33
CA VAL A 678 -5.63 5.31 42.24
C VAL A 678 -5.05 6.71 42.44
N THR A 679 -4.42 7.26 41.40
CA THR A 679 -3.90 8.64 41.39
C THR A 679 -4.79 9.52 40.50
N ILE A 680 -5.38 10.55 41.09
CA ILE A 680 -6.14 11.59 40.39
C ILE A 680 -5.30 12.85 40.35
N GLU A 681 -5.13 13.46 39.18
CA GLU A 681 -4.35 14.68 39.01
C GLU A 681 -5.18 15.80 38.40
N ILE A 682 -4.91 17.03 38.84
CA ILE A 682 -5.54 18.23 38.29
C ILE A 682 -4.51 19.33 38.00
N TRP A 683 -4.67 20.05 36.89
CA TRP A 683 -3.91 21.27 36.60
C TRP A 683 -4.76 22.34 35.91
N ALA A 684 -4.31 23.59 35.99
CA ALA A 684 -4.92 24.75 35.36
C ALA A 684 -4.25 25.04 34.01
N ILE A 685 -4.99 25.59 33.06
CA ILE A 685 -4.53 25.95 31.72
C ILE A 685 -4.92 27.40 31.44
N ASP A 686 -3.94 28.24 31.09
CA ASP A 686 -4.18 29.65 30.73
C ASP A 686 -4.59 29.87 29.28
N GLU A 687 -4.92 31.12 28.93
CA GLU A 687 -5.26 31.54 27.56
C GLU A 687 -4.15 31.27 26.53
N LYS A 688 -2.89 31.19 26.98
CA LYS A 688 -1.70 30.85 26.18
C LYS A 688 -1.45 29.32 26.12
N GLN A 689 -2.37 28.50 26.67
CA GLN A 689 -2.32 27.03 26.73
C GLN A 689 -1.19 26.44 27.59
N ASN A 690 -0.65 27.21 28.54
CA ASN A 690 0.37 26.72 29.46
C ASN A 690 -0.27 25.94 30.62
N PRO A 691 0.16 24.70 30.90
CA PRO A 691 -0.32 23.96 32.06
C PRO A 691 0.46 24.34 33.32
N SER A 692 -0.27 24.58 34.42
CA SER A 692 0.33 24.64 35.75
C SER A 692 0.86 23.27 36.20
N ILE A 693 1.66 23.25 37.27
CA ILE A 693 2.13 21.99 37.87
C ILE A 693 0.92 21.17 38.34
N ALA A 694 0.83 19.92 37.89
CA ALA A 694 -0.23 19.01 38.27
C ALA A 694 -0.23 18.72 39.79
N LYS A 695 -1.42 18.73 40.38
CA LYS A 695 -1.65 18.37 41.79
C LYS A 695 -2.26 16.98 41.88
N PRO A 696 -1.55 16.00 42.51
CA PRO A 696 -2.06 14.66 42.68
C PRO A 696 -2.92 14.51 43.95
N LEU A 697 -3.79 13.51 43.95
CA LEU A 697 -4.55 12.98 45.08
C LEU A 697 -4.58 11.45 44.99
N THR A 698 -4.24 10.77 46.08
CA THR A 698 -4.07 9.31 46.11
C THR A 698 -4.98 8.65 47.16
N ILE A 699 -5.52 7.46 46.87
CA ILE A 699 -6.48 6.71 47.71
C ILE A 699 -6.10 5.22 47.87
N SER A 700 -6.25 4.65 49.08
CA SER A 700 -5.88 3.24 49.44
C SER A 700 -6.97 2.52 50.28
N ALA A 701 -7.04 1.18 50.24
CA ALA A 701 -8.02 0.31 50.95
C ALA A 701 -7.43 -0.44 52.20
N PRO A 702 -8.22 -0.91 53.20
CA PRO A 702 -7.72 -1.64 54.40
C PRO A 702 -7.13 -3.07 54.13
N ALA A 703 -6.58 -3.81 55.13
CA ALA A 703 -5.88 -5.12 54.97
C ALA A 703 -6.54 -6.37 55.67
N LEU A 704 -6.36 -7.60 55.12
CA LEU A 704 -6.93 -8.92 55.54
C LEU A 704 -5.93 -9.83 56.32
N PRO A 705 -6.38 -10.88 57.08
CA PRO A 705 -5.50 -11.83 57.79
C PRO A 705 -4.77 -12.84 56.87
N VAL A 706 -3.65 -13.41 57.32
CA VAL A 706 -2.76 -14.28 56.49
C VAL A 706 -3.00 -15.78 56.74
N PRO A 707 -3.30 -16.60 55.69
CA PRO A 707 -3.52 -18.04 55.79
C PRO A 707 -2.21 -18.87 55.95
N GLU A 708 -2.30 -20.10 56.46
CA GLU A 708 -1.17 -21.03 56.73
C GLU A 708 -1.32 -22.38 55.99
N ILE A 709 -0.23 -22.96 55.46
CA ILE A 709 -0.18 -24.24 54.71
C ILE A 709 0.22 -25.42 55.62
N ILE A 710 -0.47 -26.57 55.51
CA ILE A 710 -0.20 -27.81 56.27
C ILE A 710 0.23 -28.98 55.38
N GLU A 711 -0.34 -29.13 54.17
CA GLU A 711 0.15 -30.11 53.17
C GLU A 711 0.28 -29.46 51.79
N PRO A 712 1.23 -29.91 50.95
CA PRO A 712 2.27 -30.91 51.24
C PRO A 712 3.18 -30.50 52.40
N ALA A 713 3.56 -31.45 53.26
CA ALA A 713 4.45 -31.13 54.38
C ALA A 713 5.81 -30.62 53.89
N ASP A 714 6.41 -29.69 54.64
CA ASP A 714 7.74 -29.18 54.34
C ASP A 714 8.77 -30.32 54.25
N ARG A 715 9.55 -30.28 53.18
CA ARG A 715 10.57 -31.24 52.71
C ARG A 715 10.06 -32.63 52.33
N SER A 716 8.77 -32.78 52.01
CA SER A 716 8.21 -34.05 51.52
C SER A 716 8.52 -34.31 50.04
N THR A 717 8.25 -35.54 49.55
CA THR A 717 8.35 -35.90 48.12
C THR A 717 7.03 -36.48 47.62
N VAL A 718 6.57 -36.04 46.45
CA VAL A 718 5.33 -36.47 45.81
C VAL A 718 5.58 -36.95 44.37
N THR A 719 4.78 -37.92 43.93
CA THR A 719 4.89 -38.54 42.59
C THR A 719 3.90 -37.98 41.57
N THR A 720 3.01 -37.09 42.00
CA THR A 720 2.05 -36.40 41.16
C THR A 720 2.35 -34.91 41.14
N THR A 721 2.12 -34.26 39.99
CA THR A 721 2.20 -32.80 39.86
C THR A 721 0.95 -32.11 40.41
N THR A 722 -0.06 -32.84 40.90
CA THR A 722 -1.30 -32.27 41.50
C THR A 722 -1.63 -32.83 42.89
N PRO A 723 -0.71 -32.76 43.87
CA PRO A 723 -1.01 -33.19 45.24
C PRO A 723 -2.06 -32.27 45.88
N GLU A 724 -2.87 -32.79 46.79
CA GLU A 724 -3.84 -31.97 47.54
C GLU A 724 -3.12 -30.96 48.45
N VAL A 725 -3.48 -29.67 48.35
CA VAL A 725 -2.97 -28.59 49.21
C VAL A 725 -4.00 -28.29 50.28
N ARG A 726 -3.60 -28.27 51.56
CA ARG A 726 -4.51 -27.94 52.68
C ARG A 726 -3.87 -27.01 53.70
N GLY A 727 -4.68 -26.21 54.38
CA GLY A 727 -4.22 -25.23 55.35
C GLY A 727 -5.30 -24.71 56.32
N ILE A 728 -4.91 -23.78 57.18
CA ILE A 728 -5.72 -23.18 58.26
C ILE A 728 -5.58 -21.65 58.30
N ASN A 729 -6.22 -21.00 59.28
CA ASN A 729 -6.13 -19.57 59.60
C ASN A 729 -6.67 -18.60 58.53
N GLY A 730 -7.59 -19.06 57.67
CA GLY A 730 -8.25 -18.18 56.70
C GLY A 730 -9.46 -17.43 57.27
N MET A 731 -9.78 -16.25 56.72
CA MET A 731 -11.02 -15.53 57.00
C MET A 731 -12.23 -16.29 56.45
N ARG A 732 -13.28 -16.41 57.27
CA ARG A 732 -14.51 -17.11 56.90
C ARG A 732 -15.12 -16.55 55.61
N GLY A 733 -15.37 -17.42 54.63
CA GLY A 733 -15.94 -17.04 53.34
C GLY A 733 -14.96 -16.36 52.39
N ALA A 734 -13.68 -16.21 52.77
CA ALA A 734 -12.62 -15.80 51.87
C ALA A 734 -12.20 -16.94 50.94
N THR A 735 -11.53 -16.57 49.86
CA THR A 735 -10.90 -17.52 48.91
C THR A 735 -9.39 -17.45 49.08
N VAL A 736 -8.78 -18.53 49.55
CA VAL A 736 -7.32 -18.68 49.60
C VAL A 736 -6.79 -18.98 48.20
N ARG A 737 -5.66 -18.38 47.84
CA ARG A 737 -4.92 -18.64 46.59
C ARG A 737 -3.48 -19.00 46.95
N PHE A 738 -2.89 -19.95 46.26
CA PHE A 738 -1.52 -20.41 46.55
C PHE A 738 -0.61 -20.39 45.32
N TYR A 739 0.65 -20.04 45.55
CA TYR A 739 1.63 -19.58 44.57
C TYR A 739 3.02 -20.18 44.80
N GLN A 740 3.87 -20.05 43.80
CA GLN A 740 5.30 -20.26 43.96
C GLN A 740 5.98 -19.05 44.64
N ALA A 741 6.83 -19.31 45.63
CA ALA A 741 7.60 -18.27 46.32
C ALA A 741 8.66 -17.62 45.41
N GLY A 742 8.83 -16.30 45.51
CA GLY A 742 9.98 -15.59 44.92
C GLY A 742 9.98 -15.34 43.41
N SER A 743 8.95 -15.73 42.65
CA SER A 743 8.92 -15.62 41.18
C SER A 743 7.59 -15.08 40.63
N GLY A 744 7.42 -13.75 40.53
CA GLY A 744 6.40 -13.12 39.65
C GLY A 744 4.94 -13.64 39.73
N VAL A 745 4.57 -14.29 40.83
CA VAL A 745 3.25 -14.80 41.27
C VAL A 745 2.48 -15.64 40.23
N ILE A 746 2.90 -16.91 40.03
CA ILE A 746 2.10 -17.92 39.33
C ILE A 746 1.11 -18.54 40.33
N GLU A 747 -0.20 -18.39 40.09
CA GLU A 747 -1.27 -19.01 40.89
C GLU A 747 -1.49 -20.47 40.46
N TYR A 748 -1.37 -21.40 41.41
CA TYR A 748 -1.54 -22.84 41.15
C TYR A 748 -2.94 -23.34 41.50
N GLY A 749 -3.70 -22.61 42.32
CA GLY A 749 -5.08 -22.95 42.62
C GLY A 749 -5.69 -22.07 43.72
N THR A 750 -6.98 -22.31 43.97
CA THR A 750 -7.75 -21.61 44.99
C THR A 750 -8.58 -22.56 45.84
N ALA A 751 -8.81 -22.18 47.09
CA ALA A 751 -9.62 -22.93 48.05
C ALA A 751 -10.58 -21.99 48.81
N LEU A 752 -11.84 -22.38 48.96
CA LEU A 752 -12.78 -21.65 49.81
C LEU A 752 -12.50 -21.97 51.28
N VAL A 753 -12.46 -20.94 52.12
CA VAL A 753 -12.27 -21.11 53.56
C VAL A 753 -13.59 -21.55 54.22
N ARG A 754 -13.52 -22.66 54.94
CA ARG A 754 -14.67 -23.25 55.67
C ARG A 754 -14.98 -22.47 56.95
N GLU A 755 -16.11 -22.79 57.57
CA GLU A 755 -16.60 -22.14 58.81
C GLU A 755 -15.64 -22.25 60.00
N ASP A 756 -14.75 -23.23 60.00
CA ASP A 756 -13.72 -23.46 61.03
C ASP A 756 -12.36 -22.81 60.72
N GLY A 757 -12.25 -22.04 59.63
CA GLY A 757 -11.02 -21.40 59.17
C GLY A 757 -10.09 -22.33 58.37
N GLY A 758 -10.48 -23.59 58.15
CA GLY A 758 -9.72 -24.56 57.36
C GLY A 758 -10.02 -24.51 55.86
N TRP A 759 -9.03 -24.76 55.02
CA TRP A 759 -9.17 -24.74 53.55
C TRP A 759 -8.38 -25.89 52.90
N SER A 760 -8.83 -26.36 51.75
CA SER A 760 -8.15 -27.41 50.97
C SER A 760 -8.57 -27.40 49.51
N ALA A 761 -7.64 -27.65 48.59
CA ALA A 761 -7.90 -27.84 47.17
C ALA A 761 -6.76 -28.60 46.48
N ALA A 762 -7.08 -29.35 45.43
CA ALA A 762 -6.06 -29.77 44.47
C ALA A 762 -5.69 -28.59 43.56
N PRO A 763 -4.41 -28.42 43.20
CA PRO A 763 -3.98 -27.33 42.34
C PRO A 763 -4.58 -27.52 40.93
N LYS A 764 -5.07 -26.42 40.35
CA LYS A 764 -5.61 -26.37 38.97
C LYS A 764 -4.48 -26.38 37.94
N THR A 765 -3.37 -25.73 38.26
CA THR A 765 -2.13 -25.78 37.49
C THR A 765 -1.23 -26.80 38.17
N PRO A 766 -0.68 -27.80 37.48
CA PRO A 766 0.20 -28.75 38.16
C PRO A 766 1.54 -28.12 38.55
N PHE A 767 2.07 -28.51 39.71
CA PHE A 767 3.38 -28.05 40.20
C PHE A 767 4.53 -28.57 39.31
N PRO A 768 5.58 -27.77 39.10
CA PRO A 768 6.72 -28.17 38.30
C PRO A 768 7.51 -29.31 38.98
N PRO A 769 8.07 -30.25 38.21
CA PRO A 769 8.99 -31.27 38.71
C PRO A 769 10.23 -30.68 39.40
N GLY A 770 10.79 -31.36 40.40
CA GLY A 770 11.91 -30.88 41.20
C GLY A 770 11.49 -30.28 42.55
N ASN A 771 12.39 -29.51 43.19
CA ASN A 771 12.07 -28.80 44.43
C ASN A 771 11.15 -27.61 44.15
N PHE A 772 10.11 -27.44 44.98
CA PHE A 772 9.10 -26.41 44.81
C PHE A 772 8.77 -25.74 46.14
N ASP A 773 8.80 -24.40 46.13
CA ASP A 773 8.53 -23.54 47.28
C ASP A 773 7.13 -22.92 47.13
N LEU A 774 6.20 -23.26 48.03
CA LEU A 774 4.79 -22.86 48.01
C LEU A 774 4.48 -21.81 49.09
N ILE A 775 3.71 -20.78 48.73
CA ILE A 775 3.14 -19.76 49.63
C ILE A 775 1.64 -19.55 49.32
N CYS A 776 0.86 -18.94 50.21
CA CYS A 776 -0.55 -18.61 49.96
C CYS A 776 -1.01 -17.26 50.53
N ASP A 777 -2.08 -16.68 49.97
CA ASP A 777 -2.79 -15.51 50.47
C ASP A 777 -4.32 -15.72 50.40
N GLU A 778 -5.14 -14.75 50.81
CA GLU A 778 -6.59 -14.81 50.68
C GLU A 778 -7.22 -13.53 50.09
N ILE A 779 -8.39 -13.71 49.45
CA ILE A 779 -9.27 -12.63 49.00
C ILE A 779 -10.63 -12.69 49.71
N HIS A 780 -11.10 -11.56 50.22
CA HIS A 780 -12.46 -11.36 50.73
C HIS A 780 -12.99 -9.99 50.29
N ASP A 781 -14.19 -9.92 49.70
CA ASP A 781 -14.83 -8.68 49.22
C ASP A 781 -13.94 -7.76 48.35
N GLY A 782 -13.07 -8.36 47.53
CA GLY A 782 -12.18 -7.64 46.61
C GLY A 782 -10.86 -7.14 47.22
N GLN A 783 -10.63 -7.43 48.50
CA GLN A 783 -9.43 -7.09 49.26
C GLN A 783 -8.51 -8.33 49.38
N GLN A 784 -7.18 -8.15 49.47
CA GLN A 784 -6.18 -9.23 49.52
C GLN A 784 -5.36 -9.19 50.83
N SER A 785 -4.94 -10.34 51.37
CA SER A 785 -4.05 -10.46 52.55
C SER A 785 -2.55 -10.41 52.21
N GLY A 786 -1.69 -10.45 53.23
CA GLY A 786 -0.27 -10.84 53.06
C GLY A 786 -0.09 -12.33 52.74
N TYR A 787 1.15 -12.73 52.39
CA TYR A 787 1.51 -14.12 52.07
C TYR A 787 1.92 -14.93 53.30
N SER A 788 1.67 -16.24 53.27
CA SER A 788 2.12 -17.23 54.25
C SER A 788 3.64 -17.42 54.27
N GLU A 789 4.13 -18.15 55.27
CA GLU A 789 5.48 -18.74 55.24
C GLU A 789 5.65 -19.72 54.07
N VAL A 790 6.90 -19.93 53.65
CA VAL A 790 7.28 -20.79 52.52
C VAL A 790 7.32 -22.25 52.95
N VAL A 791 6.70 -23.14 52.16
CA VAL A 791 6.75 -24.61 52.31
C VAL A 791 7.44 -25.24 51.10
N THR A 792 8.53 -25.99 51.30
CA THR A 792 9.34 -26.58 50.22
C THR A 792 9.06 -28.08 50.07
N PHE A 793 8.83 -28.64 48.88
CA PHE A 793 8.71 -30.10 48.66
C PHE A 793 9.20 -30.54 47.27
N THR A 794 9.41 -31.84 47.02
CA THR A 794 9.99 -32.37 45.76
C THR A 794 8.98 -33.17 44.91
N ILE A 795 8.93 -32.95 43.59
CA ILE A 795 8.04 -33.66 42.63
C ILE A 795 8.85 -34.52 41.63
N ASN A 796 8.55 -35.82 41.46
CA ASN A 796 9.26 -36.77 40.56
C ASN A 796 8.35 -37.49 39.51
N PRO A 797 8.43 -37.20 38.19
CA PRO A 797 7.46 -37.69 37.18
C PRO A 797 7.77 -38.99 36.37
N GLY A 798 9.02 -39.42 36.15
CA GLY A 798 9.36 -40.65 35.36
C GLY A 798 10.09 -40.42 34.00
N ASN A 799 10.49 -41.48 33.27
CA ASN A 799 11.37 -41.43 32.05
C ASN A 799 10.61 -41.48 30.69
N PRO A 800 11.18 -41.00 29.56
CA PRO A 800 10.59 -41.15 28.22
C PRO A 800 10.83 -42.54 27.62
N ASP A 801 9.78 -43.21 27.14
CA ASP A 801 9.83 -44.59 26.60
C ASP A 801 9.50 -44.62 25.08
N GLU A 802 9.65 -45.77 24.41
CA GLU A 802 9.23 -46.02 23.01
C GLU A 802 9.86 -45.12 21.90
N LEU A 803 11.15 -44.78 21.99
CA LEU A 803 11.82 -43.98 20.94
C LEU A 803 11.88 -44.73 19.59
N SER A 804 11.33 -44.10 18.54
CA SER A 804 11.34 -44.59 17.16
C SER A 804 11.89 -43.54 16.18
N VAL A 805 12.42 -44.00 15.04
CA VAL A 805 12.96 -43.15 13.97
C VAL A 805 12.23 -43.44 12.66
N THR A 806 11.64 -42.41 12.06
CA THR A 806 10.80 -42.47 10.85
C THR A 806 11.21 -41.37 9.85
N ASP A 807 10.59 -41.34 8.66
CA ASP A 807 10.80 -40.31 7.63
C ASP A 807 12.29 -39.98 7.32
N ILE A 808 13.11 -41.03 7.18
CA ILE A 808 14.54 -40.89 6.92
C ILE A 808 14.76 -40.48 5.46
N THR A 809 15.50 -39.39 5.27
CA THR A 809 15.90 -38.85 3.97
C THR A 809 17.43 -38.86 3.83
N SER A 810 17.95 -38.32 2.73
CA SER A 810 19.38 -38.11 2.54
C SER A 810 20.00 -37.12 3.53
N THR A 811 19.19 -36.24 4.14
CA THR A 811 19.68 -35.15 5.00
C THR A 811 18.84 -34.93 6.26
N SER A 812 17.85 -35.77 6.54
CA SER A 812 16.94 -35.58 7.66
C SER A 812 16.38 -36.91 8.17
N ALA A 813 15.86 -36.90 9.40
CA ALA A 813 15.10 -38.02 9.98
C ALA A 813 14.18 -37.50 11.09
N ARG A 814 13.05 -38.18 11.32
CA ARG A 814 12.07 -37.83 12.35
C ARG A 814 12.18 -38.78 13.54
N LEU A 815 12.22 -38.22 14.75
CA LEU A 815 12.25 -38.95 16.02
C LEU A 815 10.89 -38.83 16.72
N GLU A 816 10.36 -39.91 17.31
CA GLU A 816 9.11 -39.90 18.09
C GLU A 816 9.22 -40.80 19.34
N TRP A 817 8.66 -40.38 20.49
CA TRP A 817 8.71 -41.13 21.78
C TRP A 817 7.43 -40.92 22.63
N ALA A 818 7.24 -41.72 23.69
CA ALA A 818 6.12 -41.63 24.62
C ALA A 818 6.35 -40.60 25.75
N PHE A 819 5.27 -39.95 26.20
CA PHE A 819 5.33 -38.90 27.23
C PHE A 819 5.37 -39.50 28.66
N PRO A 820 6.31 -39.11 29.56
CA PRO A 820 6.51 -39.75 30.88
C PRO A 820 5.42 -39.52 31.95
N GLY A 821 4.47 -38.60 31.73
CA GLY A 821 3.47 -38.16 32.71
C GLY A 821 3.92 -36.92 33.50
N GLY A 822 2.98 -36.01 33.84
CA GLY A 822 3.26 -34.70 34.46
C GLY A 822 3.16 -33.51 33.47
N SER A 823 3.29 -32.27 33.94
CA SER A 823 3.29 -31.07 33.06
C SER A 823 4.60 -30.30 33.17
N GLY A 824 4.99 -29.59 32.10
CA GLY A 824 6.22 -28.78 32.07
C GLY A 824 7.50 -29.57 31.78
N ILE A 825 7.37 -30.84 31.37
CA ILE A 825 8.48 -31.67 30.90
C ILE A 825 8.92 -31.19 29.51
N ARG A 826 10.22 -31.02 29.35
CA ARG A 826 10.88 -30.86 28.05
C ARG A 826 11.81 -32.03 27.80
N PHE A 827 12.19 -32.21 26.56
CA PHE A 827 13.06 -33.28 26.10
C PHE A 827 14.34 -32.69 25.54
N ARG A 828 15.48 -33.31 25.85
CA ARG A 828 16.79 -32.98 25.31
C ARG A 828 17.20 -34.10 24.37
N ILE A 829 17.44 -33.77 23.11
CA ILE A 829 17.89 -34.71 22.09
C ILE A 829 19.40 -34.61 21.94
N LYS A 830 20.06 -35.76 21.94
CA LYS A 830 21.46 -35.89 21.55
C LYS A 830 21.60 -36.72 20.29
N VAL A 831 22.56 -36.37 19.45
CA VAL A 831 22.99 -37.14 18.27
C VAL A 831 24.48 -37.43 18.44
N ASN A 832 24.88 -38.70 18.36
CA ASN A 832 26.25 -39.18 18.58
C ASN A 832 26.89 -38.62 19.87
N GLY A 833 26.10 -38.44 20.94
CA GLY A 833 26.54 -37.92 22.23
C GLY A 833 26.49 -36.40 22.40
N PHE A 834 26.26 -35.64 21.33
CA PHE A 834 26.16 -34.17 21.36
C PHE A 834 24.72 -33.70 21.45
N VAL A 835 24.43 -32.72 22.30
CA VAL A 835 23.09 -32.12 22.42
C VAL A 835 22.79 -31.31 21.17
N VAL A 836 21.78 -31.71 20.40
CA VAL A 836 21.40 -31.03 19.15
C VAL A 836 20.15 -30.17 19.31
N ALA A 837 19.28 -30.49 20.29
CA ALA A 837 18.05 -29.75 20.50
C ALA A 837 17.41 -29.98 21.87
N GLN A 838 16.49 -29.08 22.22
CA GLN A 838 15.52 -29.28 23.30
C GLN A 838 14.11 -28.94 22.80
N THR A 839 13.11 -29.73 23.15
CA THR A 839 11.72 -29.58 22.67
C THR A 839 10.72 -29.87 23.78
N GLY A 840 9.51 -29.30 23.72
CA GLY A 840 8.38 -29.72 24.58
C GLY A 840 7.52 -30.83 23.96
N GLU A 841 7.72 -31.09 22.67
CA GLU A 841 6.96 -32.08 21.89
C GLU A 841 7.51 -33.49 22.11
N THR A 842 6.69 -34.51 21.85
CA THR A 842 7.11 -35.92 21.84
C THR A 842 7.72 -36.39 20.52
N PHE A 843 8.09 -35.44 19.65
CA PHE A 843 8.77 -35.70 18.39
C PHE A 843 9.81 -34.63 18.07
N PHE A 844 10.76 -34.96 17.20
CA PHE A 844 11.77 -34.00 16.73
C PHE A 844 12.25 -34.32 15.31
N GLN A 845 12.37 -33.29 14.47
CA GLN A 845 12.92 -33.41 13.11
C GLN A 845 14.41 -33.06 13.10
N LEU A 846 15.26 -34.04 12.83
CA LEU A 846 16.68 -33.83 12.52
C LEU A 846 16.79 -33.38 11.06
N ASN A 847 17.56 -32.32 10.81
CA ASN A 847 17.86 -31.79 9.47
C ASN A 847 19.37 -31.61 9.32
N TYR A 848 19.84 -31.40 8.07
CA TYR A 848 21.26 -31.18 7.74
C TYR A 848 22.19 -32.36 8.07
N LEU A 849 21.66 -33.58 8.05
CA LEU A 849 22.44 -34.80 8.19
C LEU A 849 23.26 -35.05 6.94
N ARG A 850 24.38 -35.75 7.09
CA ARG A 850 25.17 -36.27 5.96
C ARG A 850 24.46 -37.48 5.38
N TYR A 851 24.46 -37.60 4.05
CA TYR A 851 23.87 -38.74 3.34
C TYR A 851 24.71 -40.01 3.57
N LEU A 852 24.08 -41.18 3.48
CA LEU A 852 24.70 -42.50 3.73
C LEU A 852 25.44 -42.65 5.08
N THR A 853 25.08 -41.87 6.09
CA THR A 853 25.77 -41.81 7.39
C THR A 853 24.90 -42.40 8.50
N GLU A 854 25.51 -43.20 9.38
CA GLU A 854 24.85 -43.79 10.54
C GLU A 854 24.91 -42.84 11.75
N TYR A 855 23.79 -42.71 12.45
CA TYR A 855 23.59 -41.82 13.59
C TYR A 855 23.00 -42.58 14.78
N LYS A 856 23.52 -42.33 15.98
CA LYS A 856 22.93 -42.70 17.27
C LYS A 856 22.18 -41.51 17.85
N VAL A 857 20.96 -41.71 18.33
CA VAL A 857 20.14 -40.67 18.96
C VAL A 857 19.75 -41.06 20.38
N GLU A 858 19.70 -40.06 21.28
CA GLU A 858 19.30 -40.23 22.68
C GLU A 858 18.36 -39.10 23.10
N VAL A 859 17.30 -39.41 23.85
CA VAL A 859 16.29 -38.44 24.32
C VAL A 859 16.14 -38.51 25.84
N TYR A 860 16.32 -37.37 26.52
CA TYR A 860 16.19 -37.23 27.98
C TYR A 860 15.01 -36.32 28.31
N ALA A 861 14.16 -36.66 29.27
CA ALA A 861 13.17 -35.75 29.83
C ALA A 861 13.80 -34.89 30.94
N PHE A 862 13.43 -33.62 31.04
CA PHE A 862 13.91 -32.72 32.09
C PHE A 862 12.88 -31.63 32.40
N ALA A 863 12.84 -31.19 33.66
CA ALA A 863 12.01 -30.09 34.14
C ALA A 863 12.50 -29.61 35.51
N GLY A 864 12.51 -28.28 35.76
CA GLY A 864 12.77 -27.71 37.09
C GLY A 864 14.07 -28.16 37.78
N GLY A 865 15.13 -28.43 37.02
CA GLY A 865 16.42 -28.90 37.54
C GLY A 865 16.54 -30.43 37.68
N TRP A 866 15.45 -31.16 37.49
CA TRP A 866 15.43 -32.62 37.40
C TRP A 866 15.65 -33.09 35.95
N VAL A 867 16.38 -34.19 35.78
CA VAL A 867 16.68 -34.84 34.48
C VAL A 867 16.48 -36.35 34.62
N SER A 868 15.84 -36.97 33.63
CA SER A 868 15.57 -38.41 33.54
C SER A 868 16.77 -39.21 33.02
N GLU A 869 16.66 -40.54 33.05
CA GLU A 869 17.49 -41.42 32.21
C GLU A 869 17.08 -41.33 30.72
N PRO A 870 17.98 -41.64 29.74
CA PRO A 870 17.68 -41.49 28.32
C PRO A 870 17.00 -42.72 27.68
N SER A 871 16.21 -42.44 26.63
CA SER A 871 15.83 -43.43 25.60
C SER A 871 16.75 -43.30 24.39
N SER A 872 17.08 -44.39 23.67
CA SER A 872 18.08 -44.37 22.58
C SER A 872 17.73 -45.23 21.35
N ALA A 873 18.16 -44.79 20.15
CA ALA A 873 17.96 -45.47 18.87
C ALA A 873 19.11 -45.20 17.86
N THR A 874 19.19 -45.95 16.75
CA THR A 874 20.17 -45.75 15.66
C THR A 874 19.50 -45.79 14.28
N PHE A 875 20.01 -45.03 13.30
CA PHE A 875 19.52 -45.02 11.91
C PHE A 875 20.59 -44.60 10.90
N LYS A 876 20.41 -44.90 9.61
CA LYS A 876 21.30 -44.50 8.49
C LYS A 876 20.53 -43.66 7.46
N THR A 877 21.07 -42.52 7.04
CA THR A 877 20.48 -41.63 6.01
C THR A 877 20.61 -42.17 4.58
N LEU A 878 19.73 -41.71 3.68
CA LEU A 878 19.66 -42.18 2.27
C LEU A 878 20.75 -41.58 1.37
N VAL A 879 20.79 -41.97 0.09
CA VAL A 879 21.67 -41.37 -0.95
C VAL A 879 21.16 -39.98 -1.31
N HIS A 880 22.05 -39.01 -1.57
CA HIS A 880 21.64 -37.66 -1.96
C HIS A 880 20.88 -37.64 -3.31
N PRO A 881 19.71 -36.98 -3.42
CA PRO A 881 18.94 -36.92 -4.66
C PRO A 881 19.59 -35.96 -5.69
N PRO A 882 19.35 -36.14 -6.99
CA PRO A 882 19.82 -35.21 -8.02
C PRO A 882 19.19 -33.82 -7.87
N THR A 883 19.98 -32.76 -7.90
CA THR A 883 19.49 -31.37 -7.76
C THR A 883 19.56 -30.63 -9.10
N ASN A 884 18.91 -29.46 -9.20
CA ASN A 884 18.94 -28.60 -10.40
C ASN A 884 18.48 -29.30 -11.69
N LEU A 885 17.33 -29.99 -11.64
CA LEU A 885 16.75 -30.57 -12.84
C LEU A 885 16.42 -29.46 -13.84
N ARG A 886 16.95 -29.58 -15.05
CA ARG A 886 16.76 -28.62 -16.16
C ARG A 886 16.36 -29.38 -17.41
N PHE A 887 15.37 -28.87 -18.11
CA PHE A 887 14.93 -29.42 -19.39
C PHE A 887 15.24 -28.43 -20.50
N SER A 888 15.82 -28.92 -21.60
CA SER A 888 15.94 -28.16 -22.84
C SER A 888 15.50 -29.00 -24.04
N GLN A 889 14.96 -28.33 -25.06
CA GLN A 889 14.52 -28.95 -26.30
C GLN A 889 14.99 -28.11 -27.49
N SER A 890 15.38 -28.78 -28.56
CA SER A 890 15.64 -28.18 -29.87
C SER A 890 15.33 -29.21 -30.96
N ASN A 891 14.47 -28.86 -31.91
CA ASN A 891 14.11 -29.69 -33.08
C ASN A 891 13.75 -31.15 -32.72
N GLY A 892 12.98 -31.36 -31.64
CA GLY A 892 12.52 -32.69 -31.21
C GLY A 892 13.57 -33.53 -30.45
N ASN A 893 14.79 -33.03 -30.27
CA ASN A 893 15.77 -33.61 -29.36
C ASN A 893 15.61 -32.96 -27.98
N CYS A 894 15.40 -33.81 -26.96
CA CYS A 894 15.17 -33.39 -25.59
C CYS A 894 16.35 -33.78 -24.71
N LYS A 895 16.69 -32.91 -23.76
CA LYS A 895 17.77 -33.12 -22.81
C LYS A 895 17.31 -32.74 -21.41
N LEU A 896 17.23 -33.75 -20.53
CA LEU A 896 17.09 -33.54 -19.09
C LEU A 896 18.49 -33.53 -18.47
N ARG A 897 18.81 -32.51 -17.68
CA ARG A 897 20.10 -32.35 -17.00
C ARG A 897 19.87 -32.17 -15.51
N TRP A 898 20.86 -32.50 -14.70
CA TRP A 898 20.89 -32.24 -13.26
C TRP A 898 22.31 -31.91 -12.83
N GLY A 899 22.47 -31.36 -11.63
CA GLY A 899 23.77 -31.11 -11.02
C GLY A 899 24.52 -32.43 -10.79
N PRO A 900 25.84 -32.48 -11.01
CA PRO A 900 26.62 -33.69 -10.78
C PRO A 900 26.67 -34.06 -9.29
N LEU A 901 26.54 -35.35 -9.00
CA LEU A 901 26.96 -35.94 -7.74
C LEU A 901 28.39 -36.48 -7.92
N TRP A 902 29.34 -36.00 -7.13
CA TRP A 902 30.74 -36.42 -7.21
C TRP A 902 31.05 -37.47 -6.13
N GLY A 903 31.83 -38.51 -6.47
CA GLY A 903 32.45 -39.39 -5.46
C GLY A 903 32.25 -40.91 -5.56
N THR A 904 31.32 -41.46 -6.35
CA THR A 904 31.16 -42.94 -6.52
C THR A 904 30.51 -43.28 -7.87
N SER A 905 30.63 -44.54 -8.31
CA SER A 905 29.93 -45.07 -9.50
C SER A 905 28.41 -45.20 -9.25
N LEU A 906 27.73 -44.07 -9.11
CA LEU A 906 26.29 -43.97 -8.92
C LEU A 906 25.53 -44.08 -10.25
N THR A 907 24.36 -44.70 -10.20
CA THR A 907 23.43 -44.82 -11.33
C THR A 907 22.18 -43.99 -11.06
N HIS A 908 21.41 -43.67 -12.11
CA HIS A 908 20.15 -42.94 -11.96
C HIS A 908 18.99 -43.74 -12.55
N GLU A 909 17.87 -43.77 -11.83
CA GLU A 909 16.59 -44.30 -12.30
C GLU A 909 15.73 -43.12 -12.73
N ILE A 910 15.26 -43.13 -13.99
CA ILE A 910 14.47 -42.04 -14.58
C ILE A 910 13.11 -42.57 -15.00
N SER A 911 12.04 -41.88 -14.62
CA SER A 911 10.74 -42.06 -15.24
C SER A 911 10.25 -40.78 -15.89
N ILE A 912 9.58 -40.92 -17.04
CA ILE A 912 8.92 -39.84 -17.77
C ILE A 912 7.46 -40.25 -17.92
N ASN A 913 6.54 -39.49 -17.32
CA ASN A 913 5.12 -39.85 -17.23
C ASN A 913 4.91 -41.30 -16.75
N ASP A 914 5.60 -41.64 -15.65
CA ASP A 914 5.61 -42.97 -15.01
C ASP A 914 6.16 -44.13 -15.85
N LYS A 915 6.66 -43.88 -17.07
CA LYS A 915 7.42 -44.87 -17.84
C LYS A 915 8.89 -44.83 -17.43
N VAL A 916 9.40 -45.93 -16.89
CA VAL A 916 10.79 -46.06 -16.43
C VAL A 916 11.74 -46.34 -17.59
N PHE A 917 12.85 -45.61 -17.67
CA PHE A 917 13.90 -45.76 -18.67
C PHE A 917 15.17 -46.31 -18.03
N ASN A 918 15.34 -47.63 -18.09
CA ASN A 918 16.48 -48.36 -17.49
C ASN A 918 17.75 -48.31 -18.37
N THR A 919 18.13 -47.14 -18.86
CA THR A 919 19.41 -46.94 -19.58
C THR A 919 20.42 -46.26 -18.67
N PRO A 920 21.74 -46.49 -18.81
CA PRO A 920 22.73 -45.76 -18.02
C PRO A 920 22.62 -44.27 -18.35
N ALA A 921 21.91 -43.52 -17.51
CA ALA A 921 21.87 -42.08 -17.60
C ALA A 921 23.31 -41.57 -17.47
N GLY A 922 23.72 -40.70 -18.38
CA GLY A 922 25.04 -40.10 -18.28
C GLY A 922 25.17 -39.35 -16.95
N ARG A 923 26.40 -39.19 -16.48
CA ARG A 923 26.74 -38.44 -15.25
C ARG A 923 26.12 -37.02 -15.17
N TRP A 924 25.66 -36.49 -16.30
CA TRP A 924 25.23 -35.10 -16.50
C TRP A 924 23.80 -34.95 -17.02
N GLY A 925 23.07 -36.04 -17.23
CA GLY A 925 21.75 -35.97 -17.83
C GLY A 925 21.33 -37.19 -18.64
N TYR A 926 20.13 -37.08 -19.19
CA TYR A 926 19.49 -38.05 -20.06
C TYR A 926 18.98 -37.39 -21.34
N ASN A 927 19.38 -37.94 -22.48
CA ASN A 927 18.94 -37.47 -23.80
C ASN A 927 17.87 -38.45 -24.32
N PHE A 928 16.79 -37.91 -24.90
CA PHE A 928 15.74 -38.69 -25.53
C PHE A 928 15.10 -37.90 -26.67
N LYS A 929 14.32 -38.55 -27.54
CA LYS A 929 13.54 -37.83 -28.55
C LYS A 929 12.10 -37.65 -28.09
N LEU A 930 11.53 -36.48 -28.34
CA LEU A 930 10.15 -36.17 -27.94
C LEU A 930 9.14 -37.13 -28.59
N ALA A 931 9.40 -37.54 -29.84
CA ALA A 931 8.58 -38.50 -30.58
C ALA A 931 8.52 -39.90 -29.95
N ASP A 932 9.47 -40.25 -29.08
CA ASP A 932 9.52 -41.59 -28.45
C ASP A 932 8.59 -41.71 -27.24
N ILE A 933 7.98 -40.59 -26.79
CA ILE A 933 7.24 -40.51 -25.52
C ILE A 933 5.73 -40.28 -25.71
N LEU A 934 5.28 -39.47 -26.68
CA LEU A 934 3.85 -39.20 -26.93
C LEU A 934 3.57 -38.83 -28.41
N PRO A 935 2.37 -39.12 -28.95
CA PRO A 935 2.05 -38.93 -30.37
C PRO A 935 1.49 -37.55 -30.79
N SER A 936 1.08 -36.65 -29.86
CA SER A 936 0.53 -35.33 -30.23
C SER A 936 0.61 -34.27 -29.12
N PRO A 937 0.83 -32.97 -29.45
CA PRO A 937 0.87 -31.85 -28.49
C PRO A 937 -0.52 -31.43 -27.96
N PRO A 938 -0.61 -30.73 -26.80
CA PRO A 938 0.51 -30.32 -25.95
C PRO A 938 1.11 -31.50 -25.16
N TYR A 939 2.44 -31.56 -25.12
CA TYR A 939 3.16 -32.60 -24.39
C TYR A 939 3.32 -32.18 -22.92
N HIS A 940 2.58 -32.83 -22.03
CA HIS A 940 2.81 -32.74 -20.59
C HIS A 940 3.82 -33.83 -20.20
N LEU A 941 4.99 -33.42 -19.70
CA LEU A 941 6.09 -34.29 -19.29
C LEU A 941 6.36 -34.13 -17.80
N VAL A 942 6.23 -35.22 -17.05
CA VAL A 942 6.60 -35.32 -15.65
C VAL A 942 7.85 -36.20 -15.55
N PHE A 943 8.98 -35.59 -15.23
CA PHE A 943 10.25 -36.28 -14.99
C PHE A 943 10.37 -36.61 -13.50
N LYS A 944 10.68 -37.86 -13.15
CA LYS A 944 11.10 -38.26 -11.79
C LYS A 944 12.45 -38.95 -11.88
N VAL A 945 13.42 -38.53 -11.07
CA VAL A 945 14.80 -39.04 -11.07
C VAL A 945 15.24 -39.44 -9.66
N ARG A 946 15.79 -40.64 -9.49
CA ARG A 946 16.47 -41.09 -8.26
C ARG A 946 17.93 -41.40 -8.54
N ALA A 947 18.82 -41.11 -7.59
CA ALA A 947 20.18 -41.61 -7.55
C ALA A 947 20.24 -42.95 -6.81
N GLN A 948 21.13 -43.85 -7.23
CA GLN A 948 21.30 -45.18 -6.65
C GLN A 948 22.77 -45.58 -6.53
N ILE A 949 23.14 -46.12 -5.37
CA ILE A 949 24.46 -46.70 -5.07
C ILE A 949 24.22 -48.08 -4.43
N GLY A 950 24.52 -49.17 -5.15
CA GLY A 950 24.18 -50.51 -4.69
C GLY A 950 22.66 -50.68 -4.51
N ASP A 951 22.22 -51.13 -3.33
CA ASP A 951 20.80 -51.23 -2.96
C ASP A 951 20.24 -49.93 -2.35
N ASP A 952 21.10 -48.97 -1.97
CA ASP A 952 20.69 -47.70 -1.38
C ASP A 952 20.20 -46.74 -2.48
N LYS A 953 19.01 -46.14 -2.28
CA LYS A 953 18.37 -45.20 -3.22
C LYS A 953 18.11 -43.84 -2.57
N SER A 954 18.12 -42.79 -3.37
CA SER A 954 17.66 -41.46 -2.97
C SER A 954 16.15 -41.32 -3.06
N GLU A 955 15.67 -40.21 -2.50
CA GLU A 955 14.37 -39.61 -2.78
C GLU A 955 14.19 -39.28 -4.28
N GLU A 956 12.94 -39.07 -4.74
CA GLU A 956 12.64 -38.64 -6.12
C GLU A 956 12.80 -37.14 -6.29
N SER A 957 13.57 -36.72 -7.29
CA SER A 957 13.56 -35.36 -7.81
C SER A 957 12.58 -35.23 -8.96
N MET A 958 11.68 -34.26 -8.90
CA MET A 958 10.61 -34.07 -9.89
C MET A 958 10.79 -32.78 -10.72
N LEU A 959 10.51 -32.85 -12.03
CA LEU A 959 10.37 -31.70 -12.91
C LEU A 959 9.14 -31.89 -13.81
N GLU A 960 8.21 -30.94 -13.80
CA GLU A 960 7.07 -30.91 -14.71
C GLU A 960 7.26 -29.87 -15.81
N VAL A 961 7.05 -30.26 -17.07
CA VAL A 961 7.18 -29.40 -18.25
C VAL A 961 5.99 -29.59 -19.17
N THR A 962 5.37 -28.47 -19.57
CA THR A 962 4.36 -28.47 -20.64
C THR A 962 4.96 -27.88 -21.90
N ILE A 963 4.92 -28.61 -23.01
CA ILE A 963 5.38 -28.17 -24.32
C ILE A 963 4.14 -28.02 -25.22
N SER A 964 3.71 -26.79 -25.47
CA SER A 964 2.71 -26.47 -26.51
C SER A 964 3.34 -26.58 -27.91
N ASP A 965 2.51 -26.71 -28.95
CA ASP A 965 3.00 -26.68 -30.34
C ASP A 965 3.75 -25.37 -30.59
N GLY A 966 4.99 -25.49 -31.09
CA GLY A 966 5.94 -24.40 -31.25
C GLY A 966 6.46 -24.31 -32.68
N VAL A 967 5.79 -24.93 -33.65
CA VAL A 967 6.17 -24.85 -35.06
C VAL A 967 5.45 -23.66 -35.70
N PRO A 968 6.12 -22.51 -35.94
CA PRO A 968 5.51 -21.41 -36.68
C PRO A 968 5.25 -21.82 -38.14
N PRO A 969 4.23 -21.23 -38.81
CA PRO A 969 4.01 -21.45 -40.23
C PRO A 969 5.25 -21.06 -41.04
N SER A 970 5.43 -21.66 -42.21
CA SER A 970 6.49 -21.26 -43.15
C SER A 970 6.30 -19.82 -43.65
N SER A 971 7.36 -19.19 -44.17
CA SER A 971 7.27 -17.80 -44.65
C SER A 971 6.33 -17.67 -45.85
N PRO A 972 5.49 -16.62 -45.92
CA PRO A 972 4.72 -16.30 -47.12
C PRO A 972 5.64 -16.00 -48.31
N GLY A 973 5.10 -16.12 -49.52
CA GLY A 973 5.81 -15.73 -50.74
C GLY A 973 6.16 -14.24 -50.78
N LYS A 974 7.12 -13.88 -51.64
CA LYS A 974 7.51 -12.48 -51.86
C LYS A 974 6.27 -11.66 -52.29
N PRO A 975 5.95 -10.52 -51.62
CA PRO A 975 4.80 -9.69 -51.98
C PRO A 975 5.00 -9.04 -53.35
N VAL A 976 3.98 -9.07 -54.20
CA VAL A 976 3.96 -8.40 -55.50
C VAL A 976 3.15 -7.12 -55.36
N VAL A 977 3.70 -6.01 -55.83
CA VAL A 977 3.05 -4.69 -55.77
C VAL A 977 2.27 -4.46 -57.06
N SER A 978 0.99 -4.09 -56.91
CA SER A 978 0.07 -3.73 -57.98
C SER A 978 -0.72 -2.47 -57.60
N GLU A 979 -1.56 -1.93 -58.50
CA GLU A 979 -2.41 -0.75 -58.25
C GLU A 979 -1.64 0.46 -57.66
N LEU A 980 -0.39 0.65 -58.09
CA LEU A 980 0.53 1.64 -57.54
C LEU A 980 0.22 3.05 -58.05
N THR A 981 -0.01 3.97 -57.12
CA THR A 981 -0.23 5.40 -57.39
C THR A 981 0.76 6.26 -56.59
N GLU A 982 0.55 7.57 -56.55
CA GLU A 982 1.29 8.48 -55.67
C GLU A 982 0.95 8.30 -54.18
N SER A 983 -0.18 7.67 -53.86
CA SER A 983 -0.69 7.57 -52.48
C SER A 983 -1.25 6.21 -52.08
N HIS A 984 -1.25 5.22 -52.98
CA HIS A 984 -1.82 3.90 -52.72
C HIS A 984 -1.01 2.81 -53.42
N ALA A 985 -1.02 1.60 -52.85
CA ALA A 985 -0.46 0.40 -53.46
C ALA A 985 -1.22 -0.84 -52.96
N ARG A 986 -1.41 -1.82 -53.83
CA ARG A 986 -1.91 -3.14 -53.47
C ARG A 986 -0.75 -4.13 -53.39
N LEU A 987 -0.81 -5.03 -52.42
CA LEU A 987 0.16 -6.09 -52.17
C LEU A 987 -0.54 -7.44 -52.27
N ASP A 988 -0.02 -8.36 -53.07
CA ASP A 988 -0.49 -9.74 -53.17
C ASP A 988 0.67 -10.71 -52.90
N TRP A 989 0.47 -11.80 -52.16
CA TRP A 989 1.53 -12.79 -51.86
C TRP A 989 1.03 -14.23 -51.89
N ALA A 990 1.92 -15.17 -52.22
CA ALA A 990 1.61 -16.60 -52.14
C ALA A 990 1.51 -17.07 -50.68
N GLN A 991 0.62 -18.03 -50.42
CA GLN A 991 0.50 -18.67 -49.10
C GLN A 991 1.80 -19.40 -48.71
N PRO A 992 2.07 -19.55 -47.41
CA PRO A 992 3.06 -20.48 -46.88
C PRO A 992 2.85 -21.90 -47.44
N ILE A 993 3.93 -22.68 -47.53
CA ILE A 993 3.87 -24.09 -47.99
C ILE A 993 3.17 -24.97 -46.94
N SER A 994 3.26 -24.59 -45.67
CA SER A 994 2.47 -25.16 -44.59
C SER A 994 1.07 -24.53 -44.56
N ASN A 995 0.02 -25.35 -44.66
CA ASN A 995 -1.38 -24.89 -44.74
C ASN A 995 -2.00 -24.54 -43.37
N ASP A 996 -1.17 -24.16 -42.40
CA ASP A 996 -1.53 -23.85 -41.01
C ASP A 996 -1.79 -22.35 -40.78
N ALA A 997 -1.40 -21.49 -41.72
CA ALA A 997 -1.64 -20.05 -41.65
C ALA A 997 -3.14 -19.69 -41.74
N VAL A 998 -3.65 -18.96 -40.74
CA VAL A 998 -5.03 -18.46 -40.66
C VAL A 998 -5.15 -16.94 -40.75
N ALA A 999 -4.04 -16.21 -40.67
CA ALA A 999 -3.99 -14.76 -40.86
C ALA A 999 -2.59 -14.30 -41.31
N TYR A 1000 -2.50 -13.07 -41.80
CA TYR A 1000 -1.25 -12.41 -42.18
C TYR A 1000 -1.13 -11.03 -41.53
N ILE A 1001 0.10 -10.64 -41.20
CA ILE A 1001 0.45 -9.26 -40.82
C ILE A 1001 1.37 -8.70 -41.91
N THR A 1002 0.93 -7.59 -42.51
CA THR A 1002 1.76 -6.79 -43.43
C THR A 1002 2.62 -5.84 -42.61
N TYR A 1003 3.90 -5.72 -42.94
CA TYR A 1003 4.79 -4.73 -42.35
C TYR A 1003 5.22 -3.74 -43.42
N VAL A 1004 4.90 -2.46 -43.23
CA VAL A 1004 5.31 -1.37 -44.14
C VAL A 1004 6.34 -0.51 -43.43
N ASN A 1005 7.55 -0.45 -43.99
CA ASN A 1005 8.69 0.24 -43.38
C ASN A 1005 8.95 -0.21 -41.92
N GLY A 1006 8.75 -1.50 -41.64
CA GLY A 1006 8.91 -2.10 -40.31
C GLY A 1006 7.70 -1.97 -39.38
N PHE A 1007 6.65 -1.23 -39.73
CA PHE A 1007 5.45 -1.07 -38.90
C PHE A 1007 4.35 -2.06 -39.29
N PRO A 1008 3.74 -2.78 -38.33
CA PRO A 1008 2.66 -3.73 -38.61
C PRO A 1008 1.36 -3.00 -39.00
N PHE A 1009 0.75 -3.46 -40.08
CA PHE A 1009 -0.59 -3.12 -40.52
C PHE A 1009 -1.63 -4.07 -39.91
N PRO A 1010 -2.93 -3.72 -39.94
CA PRO A 1010 -4.01 -4.59 -39.50
C PRO A 1010 -3.92 -5.99 -40.12
N ARG A 1011 -4.30 -6.99 -39.33
CA ARG A 1011 -4.30 -8.39 -39.78
C ARG A 1011 -5.31 -8.58 -40.90
N VAL A 1012 -4.92 -9.33 -41.91
CA VAL A 1012 -5.80 -9.75 -43.00
C VAL A 1012 -5.87 -11.27 -43.02
N SER A 1013 -7.06 -11.82 -43.26
CA SER A 1013 -7.25 -13.26 -43.49
C SER A 1013 -6.94 -13.65 -44.93
N ASP A 1014 -6.97 -12.68 -45.85
CA ASP A 1014 -6.70 -12.87 -47.27
C ASP A 1014 -5.22 -12.68 -47.60
N ASN A 1015 -4.81 -13.21 -48.75
CA ASN A 1015 -3.45 -13.14 -49.29
C ASN A 1015 -3.10 -11.81 -49.97
N CYS A 1016 -3.80 -10.74 -49.59
CA CYS A 1016 -3.60 -9.42 -50.13
C CYS A 1016 -3.82 -8.33 -49.08
N SER A 1017 -3.18 -7.18 -49.28
CA SER A 1017 -3.31 -5.98 -48.44
C SER A 1017 -3.34 -4.72 -49.29
N PHE A 1018 -4.17 -3.75 -48.89
CA PHE A 1018 -4.29 -2.44 -49.55
C PHE A 1018 -3.64 -1.38 -48.67
N LEU A 1019 -2.64 -0.70 -49.22
CA LEU A 1019 -1.97 0.43 -48.60
C LEU A 1019 -2.56 1.73 -49.15
N SER A 1020 -2.97 2.62 -48.25
CA SER A 1020 -3.51 3.94 -48.55
C SER A 1020 -2.74 5.05 -47.83
N SER A 1021 -2.88 6.29 -48.29
CA SER A 1021 -2.23 7.48 -47.72
C SER A 1021 -0.69 7.41 -47.75
N LEU A 1022 -0.12 6.79 -48.77
CA LEU A 1022 1.31 6.81 -49.07
C LEU A 1022 1.75 8.22 -49.56
N MET A 1023 3.02 8.53 -49.41
CA MET A 1023 3.64 9.78 -49.82
C MET A 1023 4.13 9.66 -51.27
N ALA A 1024 3.94 10.69 -52.08
CA ALA A 1024 4.39 10.70 -53.47
C ALA A 1024 5.93 10.60 -53.59
N GLY A 1025 6.42 9.79 -54.53
CA GLY A 1025 7.83 9.66 -54.84
C GLY A 1025 8.71 8.98 -53.77
N ALA A 1026 8.11 8.43 -52.72
CA ALA A 1026 8.79 7.82 -51.57
C ALA A 1026 9.00 6.30 -51.75
N TYR A 1027 10.07 5.78 -51.15
CA TYR A 1027 10.36 4.35 -51.13
C TYR A 1027 9.66 3.66 -49.95
N TYR A 1028 9.07 2.51 -50.24
CA TYR A 1028 8.44 1.63 -49.26
C TYR A 1028 9.05 0.24 -49.36
N HIS A 1029 9.37 -0.35 -48.21
CA HIS A 1029 9.73 -1.75 -48.12
C HIS A 1029 8.67 -2.52 -47.34
N VAL A 1030 8.28 -3.67 -47.88
CA VAL A 1030 7.18 -4.48 -47.35
C VAL A 1030 7.64 -5.90 -47.11
N GLY A 1031 7.31 -6.42 -45.93
CA GLY A 1031 7.43 -7.83 -45.58
C GLY A 1031 6.13 -8.35 -44.95
N ILE A 1032 5.84 -9.64 -45.13
CA ILE A 1032 4.61 -10.27 -44.63
C ILE A 1032 4.99 -11.41 -43.68
N ARG A 1033 4.27 -11.56 -42.58
CA ARG A 1033 4.35 -12.76 -41.73
C ARG A 1033 2.99 -13.45 -41.69
N ALA A 1034 2.99 -14.78 -41.79
CA ALA A 1034 1.82 -15.61 -41.54
C ALA A 1034 1.67 -15.88 -40.04
N LEU A 1035 0.42 -16.10 -39.61
CA LEU A 1035 0.05 -16.56 -38.27
C LEU A 1035 -0.74 -17.85 -38.38
N ASP A 1036 -0.42 -18.84 -37.55
CA ASP A 1036 -1.25 -20.03 -37.38
C ASP A 1036 -2.38 -19.81 -36.36
N ARG A 1037 -3.17 -20.87 -36.10
CA ARG A 1037 -4.29 -20.83 -35.12
C ARG A 1037 -3.84 -20.57 -33.70
N ASP A 1038 -2.60 -20.87 -33.38
CA ASP A 1038 -2.00 -20.77 -32.05
C ASP A 1038 -1.26 -19.43 -31.86
N GLY A 1039 -1.17 -18.61 -32.91
CA GLY A 1039 -0.61 -17.26 -32.89
C GLY A 1039 0.89 -17.19 -33.20
N ASN A 1040 1.52 -18.30 -33.58
CA ASN A 1040 2.92 -18.33 -33.97
C ASN A 1040 3.14 -17.59 -35.29
N LYS A 1041 4.22 -16.81 -35.38
CA LYS A 1041 4.53 -16.00 -36.56
C LYS A 1041 5.62 -16.65 -37.41
N SER A 1042 5.37 -16.83 -38.70
CA SER A 1042 6.38 -17.29 -39.66
C SER A 1042 7.62 -16.39 -39.71
N PRO A 1043 8.76 -16.81 -40.27
CA PRO A 1043 9.76 -15.87 -40.76
C PRO A 1043 9.13 -14.87 -41.75
N PHE A 1044 9.77 -13.71 -41.93
CA PHE A 1044 9.32 -12.73 -42.92
C PHE A 1044 9.34 -13.33 -44.33
N SER A 1045 8.39 -12.93 -45.17
CA SER A 1045 8.53 -13.09 -46.60
C SER A 1045 9.76 -12.32 -47.12
N PRO A 1046 10.32 -12.70 -48.27
CA PRO A 1046 11.31 -11.86 -48.93
C PRO A 1046 10.77 -10.44 -49.11
N ILE A 1047 11.59 -9.44 -48.76
CA ILE A 1047 11.18 -8.03 -48.77
C ILE A 1047 10.94 -7.56 -50.21
N THR A 1048 9.86 -6.79 -50.39
CA THR A 1048 9.57 -6.07 -51.62
C THR A 1048 9.76 -4.58 -51.42
N LEU A 1049 10.66 -4.00 -52.20
CA LEU A 1049 10.86 -2.56 -52.30
C LEU A 1049 10.05 -2.02 -53.48
N PHE A 1050 9.29 -0.96 -53.25
CA PHE A 1050 8.64 -0.22 -54.33
C PHE A 1050 8.69 1.28 -54.03
N ARG A 1051 8.52 2.08 -55.08
CA ARG A 1051 8.49 3.53 -54.99
C ARG A 1051 7.14 4.03 -55.47
N THR A 1052 6.43 4.82 -54.68
CA THR A 1052 5.20 5.49 -55.13
C THR A 1052 5.51 6.46 -56.27
N LEU A 1053 4.50 6.72 -57.09
CA LEU A 1053 4.64 7.66 -58.20
C LEU A 1053 4.76 9.12 -57.68
N GLY A 1054 5.37 10.01 -58.46
CA GLY A 1054 5.56 11.42 -58.09
C GLY A 1054 6.98 11.78 -57.61
N GLN A 1055 7.17 13.03 -57.18
CA GLN A 1055 8.48 13.57 -56.76
C GLN A 1055 8.50 13.77 -55.23
N PRO A 1056 9.51 13.27 -54.50
CA PRO A 1056 9.60 13.46 -53.06
C PRO A 1056 9.93 14.93 -52.72
N PRO A 1057 9.46 15.44 -51.57
CA PRO A 1057 9.58 16.85 -51.21
C PRO A 1057 11.00 17.33 -50.85
N GLU A 1058 11.92 16.43 -50.44
CA GLU A 1058 13.30 16.77 -50.01
C GLU A 1058 14.32 15.68 -50.41
N PRO A 1059 15.64 15.98 -50.47
CA PRO A 1059 16.70 14.98 -50.71
C PRO A 1059 16.98 14.07 -49.49
N PRO A 1060 17.54 12.85 -49.69
CA PRO A 1060 17.75 11.88 -48.61
C PRO A 1060 18.72 12.36 -47.50
N PRO A 1061 18.57 11.89 -46.25
CA PRO A 1061 19.45 12.26 -45.13
C PRO A 1061 20.85 11.63 -45.24
N LEU A 1062 21.85 12.18 -44.53
CA LEU A 1062 23.19 11.57 -44.40
C LEU A 1062 23.17 10.40 -43.38
N PRO A 1063 24.04 9.37 -43.51
CA PRO A 1063 24.15 8.32 -42.51
C PRO A 1063 24.59 8.85 -41.13
N PRO A 1064 24.23 8.17 -40.02
CA PRO A 1064 24.56 8.60 -38.67
C PRO A 1064 25.97 8.16 -38.25
N GLU A 1065 26.68 8.93 -37.44
CA GLU A 1065 27.91 8.43 -36.79
C GLU A 1065 27.55 7.51 -35.62
N VAL A 1066 28.11 6.30 -35.60
CA VAL A 1066 27.75 5.23 -34.65
C VAL A 1066 28.94 4.81 -33.79
N ASN A 1067 28.74 4.78 -32.47
CA ASN A 1067 29.69 4.31 -31.47
C ASN A 1067 29.16 3.04 -30.78
N LEU A 1068 30.07 2.17 -30.33
CA LEU A 1068 29.73 0.95 -29.59
C LEU A 1068 30.06 1.10 -28.10
N SER A 1069 29.20 0.57 -27.23
CA SER A 1069 29.40 0.47 -25.78
C SER A 1069 28.68 -0.76 -25.20
N ASP A 1070 28.80 -1.01 -23.90
CA ASP A 1070 28.15 -2.12 -23.17
C ASP A 1070 28.39 -3.51 -23.83
N LEU A 1071 29.63 -3.78 -24.24
CA LEU A 1071 30.06 -5.00 -24.94
C LEU A 1071 30.04 -6.22 -24.00
N THR A 1072 29.28 -7.26 -24.33
CA THR A 1072 29.31 -8.55 -23.62
C THR A 1072 29.38 -9.71 -24.63
N PRO A 1073 29.61 -10.97 -24.20
CA PRO A 1073 29.61 -12.12 -25.10
C PRO A 1073 28.30 -12.30 -25.89
N THR A 1074 27.20 -11.72 -25.41
CA THR A 1074 25.88 -11.87 -26.03
C THR A 1074 25.19 -10.54 -26.35
N GLN A 1075 25.87 -9.39 -26.22
CA GLN A 1075 25.24 -8.09 -26.44
C GLN A 1075 26.21 -6.98 -26.86
N VAL A 1076 25.69 -5.99 -27.57
CA VAL A 1076 26.35 -4.70 -27.85
C VAL A 1076 25.34 -3.57 -27.84
N LYS A 1077 25.73 -2.40 -27.34
CA LYS A 1077 24.95 -1.17 -27.46
C LYS A 1077 25.54 -0.26 -28.51
N LEU A 1078 24.69 0.23 -29.40
CA LEU A 1078 24.98 1.25 -30.40
C LEU A 1078 24.50 2.61 -29.87
N THR A 1079 25.29 3.65 -30.08
CA THR A 1079 24.94 5.05 -29.76
C THR A 1079 25.29 5.96 -30.93
N TRP A 1080 24.52 7.03 -31.13
CA TRP A 1080 24.78 8.05 -32.16
C TRP A 1080 24.44 9.44 -31.63
N GLU A 1081 25.08 10.48 -32.17
CA GLU A 1081 24.77 11.86 -31.78
C GLU A 1081 23.40 12.31 -32.29
N ARG A 1082 22.86 13.40 -31.70
CA ARG A 1082 21.58 13.97 -32.11
C ARG A 1082 21.66 14.37 -33.59
N LEU A 1083 20.92 13.64 -34.41
CA LEU A 1083 20.82 13.83 -35.85
C LEU A 1083 20.16 15.19 -36.16
N SER A 1084 20.43 15.74 -37.35
CA SER A 1084 19.97 17.07 -37.79
C SER A 1084 18.46 17.28 -37.61
N SER A 1085 17.98 18.53 -37.67
CA SER A 1085 16.57 18.88 -37.45
C SER A 1085 15.56 18.21 -38.41
N SER A 1086 16.02 17.63 -39.52
CA SER A 1086 15.20 16.86 -40.48
C SER A 1086 15.22 15.35 -40.24
N THR A 1087 16.08 14.82 -39.37
CA THR A 1087 16.22 13.38 -39.10
C THR A 1087 15.43 12.97 -37.86
N ILE A 1088 14.55 11.97 -37.98
CA ILE A 1088 13.65 11.52 -36.91
C ILE A 1088 14.14 10.25 -36.20
N GLY A 1089 15.16 9.57 -36.74
CA GLY A 1089 15.79 8.39 -36.12
C GLY A 1089 16.70 7.61 -37.06
N VAL A 1090 16.96 6.34 -36.73
CA VAL A 1090 17.80 5.43 -37.53
C VAL A 1090 17.13 4.08 -37.76
N ARG A 1091 17.56 3.37 -38.80
CA ARG A 1091 17.28 1.96 -39.05
C ARG A 1091 18.57 1.17 -38.83
N VAL A 1092 18.49 0.08 -38.08
CA VAL A 1092 19.60 -0.85 -37.82
C VAL A 1092 19.28 -2.19 -38.46
N ASP A 1093 20.22 -2.67 -39.26
CA ASP A 1093 20.21 -3.98 -39.90
C ASP A 1093 21.43 -4.78 -39.41
N ILE A 1094 21.27 -6.10 -39.24
CA ILE A 1094 22.32 -7.03 -38.79
C ILE A 1094 22.42 -8.14 -39.84
N ASN A 1095 23.63 -8.38 -40.36
CA ASN A 1095 23.91 -9.36 -41.41
C ASN A 1095 22.98 -9.21 -42.63
N ASN A 1096 22.73 -7.96 -43.04
CA ASN A 1096 21.80 -7.57 -44.11
C ASN A 1096 20.31 -7.87 -43.84
N GLU A 1097 19.96 -8.24 -42.61
CA GLU A 1097 18.56 -8.40 -42.19
C GLU A 1097 18.13 -7.23 -41.31
N HIS A 1098 16.90 -6.76 -41.51
CA HIS A 1098 16.37 -5.66 -40.71
C HIS A 1098 16.18 -6.09 -39.25
N TYR A 1099 16.90 -5.44 -38.33
CA TYR A 1099 16.76 -5.68 -36.90
C TYR A 1099 15.67 -4.80 -36.30
N ARG A 1100 15.81 -3.46 -36.40
CA ARG A 1100 14.84 -2.50 -35.84
C ARG A 1100 15.04 -1.07 -36.36
N ALA A 1101 13.99 -0.25 -36.34
CA ALA A 1101 14.07 1.21 -36.44
C ALA A 1101 13.94 1.89 -35.06
N VAL A 1102 14.75 2.91 -34.80
CA VAL A 1102 14.87 3.61 -33.51
C VAL A 1102 14.61 5.09 -33.73
N LEU A 1103 13.49 5.59 -33.21
CA LEU A 1103 13.03 6.98 -33.38
C LEU A 1103 13.16 7.75 -32.06
N GLY A 1104 13.66 8.98 -32.11
CA GLY A 1104 13.72 9.89 -30.95
C GLY A 1104 14.72 9.53 -29.85
N PHE A 1105 15.32 8.34 -29.87
CA PHE A 1105 16.35 7.89 -28.92
C PHE A 1105 17.72 7.74 -29.62
N PRO A 1106 18.82 8.22 -29.04
CA PRO A 1106 20.16 8.18 -29.64
C PRO A 1106 20.90 6.85 -29.43
N THR A 1107 20.20 5.74 -29.16
CA THR A 1107 20.84 4.46 -28.80
C THR A 1107 19.94 3.24 -29.02
N VAL A 1108 20.55 2.07 -29.24
CA VAL A 1108 19.88 0.76 -29.21
C VAL A 1108 20.82 -0.35 -28.74
N THR A 1109 20.30 -1.30 -27.95
CA THR A 1109 21.02 -2.52 -27.55
C THR A 1109 20.61 -3.70 -28.43
N ILE A 1110 21.61 -4.41 -28.95
CA ILE A 1110 21.48 -5.70 -29.62
C ILE A 1110 21.87 -6.77 -28.60
N SER A 1111 21.00 -7.77 -28.42
CA SER A 1111 21.17 -8.87 -27.46
C SER A 1111 21.08 -10.23 -28.18
N GLU A 1112 21.32 -11.33 -27.46
CA GLU A 1112 21.32 -12.71 -28.00
C GLU A 1112 22.38 -12.96 -29.08
N LEU A 1113 23.49 -12.21 -29.03
CA LEU A 1113 24.64 -12.47 -29.88
C LEU A 1113 25.34 -13.76 -29.48
N VAL A 1114 26.00 -14.39 -30.44
CA VAL A 1114 26.79 -15.61 -30.25
C VAL A 1114 28.25 -15.20 -30.06
N PRO A 1115 28.90 -15.57 -28.93
CA PRO A 1115 30.31 -15.27 -28.69
C PRO A 1115 31.21 -15.83 -29.80
N GLY A 1116 32.11 -15.01 -30.35
CA GLY A 1116 33.02 -15.38 -31.43
C GLY A 1116 32.40 -15.43 -32.83
N GLU A 1117 31.11 -15.10 -33.00
CA GLU A 1117 30.50 -14.91 -34.33
C GLU A 1117 30.65 -13.46 -34.79
N ILE A 1118 31.00 -13.25 -36.06
CA ILE A 1118 31.19 -11.90 -36.62
C ILE A 1118 29.84 -11.37 -37.15
N TYR A 1119 29.40 -10.24 -36.63
CA TYR A 1119 28.21 -9.52 -37.05
C TYR A 1119 28.57 -8.30 -37.90
N THR A 1120 27.87 -8.12 -39.02
CA THR A 1120 27.90 -6.88 -39.81
C THR A 1120 26.65 -6.06 -39.48
N ILE A 1121 26.82 -4.90 -38.86
CA ILE A 1121 25.74 -4.00 -38.44
C ILE A 1121 25.70 -2.80 -39.37
N GLU A 1122 24.57 -2.53 -40.02
CA GLU A 1122 24.38 -1.40 -40.92
C GLU A 1122 23.34 -0.43 -40.34
N VAL A 1123 23.70 0.84 -40.21
CA VAL A 1123 22.83 1.86 -39.62
C VAL A 1123 22.53 2.99 -40.60
N TYR A 1124 21.26 3.17 -40.96
CA TYR A 1124 20.78 4.22 -41.88
C TYR A 1124 20.06 5.32 -41.12
N SER A 1125 20.21 6.59 -41.51
CA SER A 1125 19.38 7.68 -40.97
C SER A 1125 18.00 7.68 -41.60
N ILE A 1126 16.98 8.14 -40.87
CA ILE A 1126 15.59 8.27 -41.33
C ILE A 1126 15.16 9.73 -41.21
N ASP A 1127 14.74 10.37 -42.30
CA ASP A 1127 14.23 11.76 -42.26
C ASP A 1127 12.74 11.85 -41.90
N SER A 1128 12.25 13.08 -41.68
CA SER A 1128 10.84 13.39 -41.42
C SER A 1128 9.88 13.01 -42.55
N TYR A 1129 10.41 12.73 -43.75
CA TYR A 1129 9.70 12.22 -44.92
C TYR A 1129 9.88 10.70 -45.12
N ARG A 1130 10.51 10.02 -44.15
CA ARG A 1130 10.80 8.58 -44.10
C ARG A 1130 11.76 8.08 -45.19
N GLN A 1131 12.61 8.94 -45.73
CA GLN A 1131 13.70 8.54 -46.61
C GLN A 1131 14.87 8.00 -45.77
N LEU A 1132 15.48 6.92 -46.25
CA LEU A 1132 16.73 6.40 -45.68
C LEU A 1132 17.92 7.14 -46.27
N SER A 1133 19.03 7.20 -45.54
CA SER A 1133 20.29 7.65 -46.10
C SER A 1133 20.71 6.78 -47.30
N GLU A 1134 21.33 7.40 -48.31
CA GLU A 1134 21.75 6.69 -49.53
C GLU A 1134 22.75 5.56 -49.27
N SER A 1135 23.44 5.59 -48.12
CA SER A 1135 24.32 4.53 -47.62
C SER A 1135 24.20 4.41 -46.11
N PRO A 1136 24.48 3.23 -45.51
CA PRO A 1136 24.53 3.07 -44.06
C PRO A 1136 25.92 3.42 -43.50
N THR A 1137 25.98 3.58 -42.18
CA THR A 1137 27.20 3.39 -41.40
C THR A 1137 27.33 1.91 -41.07
N THR A 1138 28.39 1.26 -41.57
CA THR A 1138 28.65 -0.16 -41.37
C THR A 1138 29.65 -0.38 -40.24
N VAL A 1139 29.31 -1.23 -39.28
CA VAL A 1139 30.13 -1.62 -38.13
C VAL A 1139 30.29 -3.13 -38.14
N VAL A 1140 31.52 -3.62 -38.07
CA VAL A 1140 31.81 -5.05 -37.88
C VAL A 1140 32.07 -5.28 -36.40
N TYR A 1141 31.31 -6.19 -35.79
CA TYR A 1141 31.39 -6.48 -34.36
C TYR A 1141 31.47 -7.99 -34.11
N GLU A 1142 32.45 -8.42 -33.32
CA GLU A 1142 32.62 -9.79 -32.87
C GLU A 1142 32.48 -9.80 -31.33
N PRO A 1143 31.45 -10.46 -30.76
CA PRO A 1143 31.26 -10.53 -29.32
C PRO A 1143 32.37 -11.36 -28.67
N VAL A 1144 32.89 -10.88 -27.54
CA VAL A 1144 34.03 -11.47 -26.83
C VAL A 1144 33.72 -12.90 -26.39
N VAL A 1145 34.65 -13.83 -26.61
CA VAL A 1145 34.53 -15.23 -26.12
C VAL A 1145 34.80 -15.26 -24.62
N GLU A 1146 33.87 -15.83 -23.87
CA GLU A 1146 33.91 -15.87 -22.41
C GLU A 1146 35.05 -16.76 -21.89
N THR A 1147 35.99 -16.18 -21.14
CA THR A 1147 37.04 -16.91 -20.41
C THR A 1147 36.75 -16.88 -18.90
N PRO A 1148 36.74 -18.02 -18.20
CA PRO A 1148 36.56 -18.07 -16.74
C PRO A 1148 37.59 -17.20 -16.00
N PRO A 1149 37.26 -16.69 -14.79
CA PRO A 1149 38.20 -15.91 -13.99
C PRO A 1149 39.44 -16.71 -13.60
N ALA A 1150 40.54 -16.04 -13.23
CA ALA A 1150 41.75 -16.70 -12.75
C ALA A 1150 41.52 -17.41 -11.40
N ALA A 1151 42.23 -18.51 -11.17
CA ALA A 1151 42.20 -19.21 -9.87
C ALA A 1151 42.66 -18.26 -8.74
N PRO A 1152 42.04 -18.29 -7.55
CA PRO A 1152 42.50 -17.51 -6.39
C PRO A 1152 43.97 -17.79 -6.07
N LEU A 1153 44.77 -16.74 -5.85
CA LEU A 1153 46.19 -16.88 -5.51
C LEU A 1153 46.40 -16.66 -4.00
N ASN A 1154 47.56 -17.05 -3.47
CA ASN A 1154 47.92 -16.86 -2.05
C ASN A 1154 46.88 -17.39 -1.06
N PHE A 1155 46.30 -18.56 -1.35
CA PHE A 1155 45.33 -19.17 -0.46
C PHE A 1155 46.02 -19.66 0.81
N GLU A 1156 45.65 -19.10 1.96
CA GLU A 1156 46.30 -19.32 3.26
C GLU A 1156 45.30 -19.42 4.42
N VAL A 1157 45.75 -20.05 5.52
CA VAL A 1157 45.04 -20.11 6.80
C VAL A 1157 45.55 -18.96 7.68
N LEU A 1158 44.66 -18.04 8.06
CA LEU A 1158 44.99 -16.91 8.92
C LEU A 1158 44.97 -17.28 10.41
N GLU A 1159 43.95 -18.04 10.83
CA GLU A 1159 43.75 -18.41 12.22
C GLU A 1159 43.04 -19.76 12.34
N LEU A 1160 43.45 -20.54 13.35
CA LEU A 1160 42.79 -21.77 13.77
C LEU A 1160 42.32 -21.63 15.21
N VAL A 1161 41.01 -21.69 15.43
CA VAL A 1161 40.39 -21.59 16.76
C VAL A 1161 39.45 -22.77 16.96
N GLY A 1162 39.86 -23.74 17.79
CA GLY A 1162 39.09 -24.96 18.01
C GLY A 1162 38.91 -25.77 16.73
N ASN A 1163 37.65 -25.95 16.31
CA ASN A 1163 37.23 -26.64 15.09
C ASN A 1163 36.92 -25.69 13.92
N SER A 1164 37.41 -24.45 13.97
CA SER A 1164 37.18 -23.41 12.96
C SER A 1164 38.49 -22.92 12.35
N ALA A 1165 38.48 -22.66 11.04
CA ALA A 1165 39.61 -22.10 10.30
C ALA A 1165 39.18 -20.85 9.54
N SER A 1166 39.87 -19.74 9.76
CA SER A 1166 39.74 -18.50 8.98
C SER A 1166 40.73 -18.51 7.83
N LEU A 1167 40.22 -18.34 6.62
CA LEU A 1167 40.96 -18.49 5.38
C LEU A 1167 40.96 -17.17 4.60
N ALA A 1168 42.06 -16.86 3.93
CA ALA A 1168 42.17 -15.72 3.04
C ALA A 1168 42.91 -16.08 1.75
N TRP A 1169 42.65 -15.31 0.70
CA TRP A 1169 43.36 -15.40 -0.56
C TRP A 1169 43.48 -14.00 -1.19
N ALA A 1170 44.30 -13.87 -2.22
CA ALA A 1170 44.34 -12.67 -3.04
C ALA A 1170 43.11 -12.63 -3.97
N PRO A 1171 42.49 -11.46 -4.20
CA PRO A 1171 41.42 -11.31 -5.18
C PRO A 1171 41.81 -11.89 -6.54
N SER A 1172 40.94 -12.71 -7.12
CA SER A 1172 41.08 -13.23 -8.48
C SER A 1172 40.82 -12.13 -9.51
N GLU A 1173 41.57 -12.16 -10.61
CA GLU A 1173 41.38 -11.27 -11.77
C GLU A 1173 40.66 -12.01 -12.90
N GLY A 1174 39.79 -11.30 -13.62
CA GLY A 1174 39.09 -11.82 -14.79
C GLY A 1174 38.60 -10.64 -15.63
N GLU A 1175 38.50 -10.83 -16.95
CA GLU A 1175 38.11 -9.78 -17.90
C GLU A 1175 36.76 -9.12 -17.55
N PHE A 1176 35.86 -9.90 -16.93
CA PHE A 1176 34.52 -9.47 -16.53
C PHE A 1176 34.34 -9.26 -15.02
N GLY A 1177 35.44 -9.27 -14.25
CA GLY A 1177 35.40 -9.15 -12.79
C GLY A 1177 34.86 -10.40 -12.07
N VAL A 1178 35.15 -10.50 -10.76
CA VAL A 1178 34.74 -11.63 -9.91
C VAL A 1178 33.53 -11.23 -9.08
N SER A 1179 32.45 -12.00 -9.18
CA SER A 1179 31.18 -11.76 -8.47
C SER A 1179 31.10 -12.50 -7.13
N ALA A 1180 31.82 -13.62 -6.97
CA ALA A 1180 31.89 -14.37 -5.72
C ALA A 1180 33.03 -15.40 -5.71
N TYR A 1181 33.29 -15.99 -4.56
CA TYR A 1181 34.11 -17.18 -4.36
C TYR A 1181 33.29 -18.28 -3.70
N PHE A 1182 33.52 -19.52 -4.10
CA PHE A 1182 32.98 -20.72 -3.48
C PHE A 1182 34.09 -21.48 -2.77
N VAL A 1183 33.88 -21.77 -1.49
CA VAL A 1183 34.82 -22.53 -0.66
C VAL A 1183 34.27 -23.92 -0.44
N TYR A 1184 35.10 -24.93 -0.63
CA TYR A 1184 34.76 -26.34 -0.50
C TYR A 1184 35.66 -27.01 0.53
N TRP A 1185 35.14 -28.00 1.23
CA TRP A 1185 35.90 -28.94 2.05
C TRP A 1185 35.70 -30.34 1.50
N ASP A 1186 36.78 -30.98 1.06
CA ASP A 1186 36.76 -32.32 0.46
C ASP A 1186 35.60 -32.48 -0.56
N THR A 1187 35.50 -31.53 -1.49
CA THR A 1187 34.47 -31.40 -2.54
C THR A 1187 33.04 -30.99 -2.09
N VAL A 1188 32.81 -30.78 -0.79
CA VAL A 1188 31.55 -30.26 -0.24
C VAL A 1188 31.59 -28.74 -0.17
N CYS A 1189 30.66 -28.04 -0.83
CA CYS A 1189 30.59 -26.58 -0.76
C CYS A 1189 30.24 -26.12 0.66
N LEU A 1190 31.17 -25.44 1.32
CA LEU A 1190 30.99 -24.84 2.65
C LEU A 1190 30.22 -23.51 2.59
N GLY A 1191 30.38 -22.74 1.50
CA GLY A 1191 29.67 -21.47 1.36
C GLY A 1191 30.15 -20.60 0.18
N ARG A 1192 29.39 -19.53 -0.06
CA ARG A 1192 29.66 -18.47 -1.04
C ARG A 1192 30.04 -17.18 -0.31
N THR A 1193 31.10 -16.51 -0.74
CA THR A 1193 31.53 -15.20 -0.21
C THR A 1193 31.84 -14.24 -1.35
N GLU A 1194 31.60 -12.93 -1.18
CA GLU A 1194 31.89 -11.90 -2.20
C GLU A 1194 33.24 -11.21 -1.96
N VAL A 1195 33.86 -11.49 -0.81
CA VAL A 1195 35.19 -10.99 -0.42
C VAL A 1195 36.17 -12.17 -0.39
N PRO A 1196 37.50 -11.95 -0.55
CA PRO A 1196 38.48 -13.02 -0.63
C PRO A 1196 38.88 -13.57 0.75
N PHE A 1197 37.87 -13.80 1.59
CA PHE A 1197 38.00 -14.25 2.97
C PHE A 1197 36.80 -15.15 3.34
N PHE A 1198 37.04 -16.20 4.11
CA PHE A 1198 36.00 -17.12 4.57
C PHE A 1198 36.39 -17.82 5.87
N THR A 1199 35.47 -17.86 6.85
CA THR A 1199 35.65 -18.62 8.08
C THR A 1199 34.80 -19.89 8.05
N THR A 1200 35.47 -21.03 8.17
CA THR A 1200 34.86 -22.36 8.32
C THR A 1200 34.54 -22.62 9.79
N ALA A 1201 33.48 -23.38 10.08
CA ALA A 1201 33.17 -23.84 11.43
C ALA A 1201 32.91 -25.36 11.41
N ASP A 1202 33.12 -26.02 12.55
CA ASP A 1202 32.84 -27.45 12.74
C ASP A 1202 33.63 -28.42 11.84
N LEU A 1203 34.87 -28.08 11.50
CA LEU A 1203 35.80 -29.02 10.88
C LEU A 1203 36.19 -30.11 11.91
N PRO A 1204 36.00 -31.41 11.61
CA PRO A 1204 36.34 -32.48 12.54
C PRO A 1204 37.88 -32.56 12.77
N PRO A 1205 38.37 -33.20 13.85
CA PRO A 1205 39.80 -33.44 14.01
C PRO A 1205 40.40 -34.21 12.83
N GLY A 1206 41.60 -33.83 12.38
CA GLY A 1206 42.28 -34.43 11.25
C GLY A 1206 42.70 -33.43 10.17
N SER A 1207 43.24 -33.98 9.07
CA SER A 1207 43.74 -33.21 7.93
C SER A 1207 42.71 -33.07 6.84
N HIS A 1208 42.38 -31.85 6.44
CA HIS A 1208 41.29 -31.51 5.52
C HIS A 1208 41.78 -30.74 4.31
N LEU A 1209 41.32 -31.10 3.11
CA LEU A 1209 41.58 -30.30 1.91
C LEU A 1209 40.47 -29.26 1.76
N ILE A 1210 40.83 -28.00 1.89
CA ILE A 1210 39.93 -26.89 1.58
C ILE A 1210 40.28 -26.38 0.19
N GLU A 1211 39.27 -26.13 -0.63
CA GLU A 1211 39.39 -25.65 -2.00
C GLU A 1211 38.61 -24.36 -2.19
N VAL A 1212 39.07 -23.47 -3.07
CA VAL A 1212 38.37 -22.22 -3.42
C VAL A 1212 38.38 -21.99 -4.92
N ARG A 1213 37.26 -21.50 -5.45
CA ARG A 1213 37.07 -21.09 -6.85
C ARG A 1213 36.44 -19.71 -6.92
N ALA A 1214 36.87 -18.88 -7.84
CA ALA A 1214 36.25 -17.60 -8.17
C ALA A 1214 35.13 -17.82 -9.19
N MET A 1215 34.09 -17.01 -9.12
CA MET A 1215 32.96 -16.98 -10.04
C MET A 1215 32.81 -15.57 -10.61
N ASP A 1216 32.61 -15.44 -11.91
CA ASP A 1216 32.30 -14.14 -12.54
C ASP A 1216 30.79 -13.81 -12.46
N ALA A 1217 30.38 -12.66 -13.00
CA ALA A 1217 28.98 -12.23 -13.03
C ALA A 1217 28.06 -13.11 -13.90
N PHE A 1218 28.64 -14.02 -14.70
CA PHE A 1218 27.93 -14.89 -15.64
C PHE A 1218 27.85 -16.35 -15.16
N GLY A 1219 28.53 -16.68 -14.05
CA GLY A 1219 28.46 -17.98 -13.38
C GLY A 1219 29.57 -18.94 -13.77
N ASN A 1220 30.61 -18.51 -14.48
CA ASN A 1220 31.76 -19.35 -14.79
C ASN A 1220 32.69 -19.45 -13.59
N LEU A 1221 33.19 -20.66 -13.33
CA LEU A 1221 34.08 -20.94 -12.22
C LEU A 1221 35.53 -21.05 -12.70
N SER A 1222 36.45 -20.46 -11.95
CA SER A 1222 37.88 -20.60 -12.17
C SER A 1222 38.38 -22.03 -11.89
N GLU A 1223 39.64 -22.27 -12.28
CA GLU A 1223 40.40 -23.43 -11.82
C GLU A 1223 40.52 -23.42 -10.28
N VAL A 1224 40.66 -24.61 -9.70
CA VAL A 1224 40.63 -24.79 -8.24
C VAL A 1224 41.97 -24.42 -7.60
N THR A 1225 41.91 -23.68 -6.49
CA THR A 1225 43.05 -23.50 -5.57
C THR A 1225 42.75 -24.25 -4.28
N SER A 1226 43.73 -24.96 -3.72
CA SER A 1226 43.53 -25.78 -2.53
C SER A 1226 44.60 -25.53 -1.45
N ILE A 1227 44.23 -25.75 -0.19
CA ILE A 1227 45.11 -25.73 0.98
C ILE A 1227 44.74 -26.86 1.93
N GLN A 1228 45.73 -27.40 2.63
CA GLN A 1228 45.54 -28.43 3.64
C GLN A 1228 45.44 -27.77 5.03
N VAL A 1229 44.41 -28.12 5.79
CA VAL A 1229 44.15 -27.60 7.13
C VAL A 1229 44.13 -28.75 8.13
N ASP A 1230 45.01 -28.70 9.12
CA ASP A 1230 45.09 -29.72 10.18
C ASP A 1230 44.38 -29.20 11.45
N ILE A 1231 43.25 -29.82 11.79
CA ILE A 1231 42.53 -29.56 13.04
C ILE A 1231 43.06 -30.51 14.11
N ALA A 1232 43.63 -29.95 15.17
CA ALA A 1232 44.15 -30.71 16.29
C ALA A 1232 43.03 -31.47 17.02
N ASP A 1233 43.30 -32.71 17.38
CA ASP A 1233 42.42 -33.51 18.23
C ASP A 1233 42.46 -32.95 19.67
N PRO A 1234 41.32 -32.50 20.25
CA PRO A 1234 41.27 -32.00 21.62
C PRO A 1234 41.77 -33.00 22.67
N ASP A 1235 41.75 -34.30 22.36
CA ASP A 1235 42.18 -35.38 23.27
C ASP A 1235 43.66 -35.77 23.10
N SER A 1236 44.42 -35.13 22.21
CA SER A 1236 45.82 -35.49 21.92
C SER A 1236 46.87 -35.01 22.94
N SER A 1237 46.46 -34.54 24.13
CA SER A 1237 47.37 -34.11 25.20
C SER A 1237 47.04 -34.65 26.60
N LEU A 1238 46.38 -35.81 26.70
CA LEU A 1238 46.23 -36.59 27.93
C LEU A 1238 46.79 -38.01 27.81
#